data_AF-A0A4R5IKX1-F1
#
_entry.id   AF-A0A4R5IKX1-F1
#
_cell.length_a   1.000
_cell.length_b   1.000
_cell.length_c   1.000
_cell.angle_alpha   90.00
_cell.angle_beta   90.00
_cell.angle_gamma   90.00
#
_symmetry.space_group_name_H-M   'P 1'
#
loop_
_entity.id
_entity.type
_entity.pdbx_description
1 polymer ?
#
loop_
_entity_poly.entity_id
_entity_poly.type
_entity_poly.pdbx_seq_one_letter_code
_entity_poly.pdbx_strand_id
1 'polypeptide(L)'
;MFQLSSLRQTDFGWNTALSLALASKLAYERNSTVENITISSWGFQTYHALDVGDTQGFIAATNDVLLIAFRGSESIGDWIGNLDVLMTDRGYANVHSGFAAAFDLVKEPIASSLTEIGTAGKHIWLTGHSLGGALATVAAAEFSQILGHATVHTFGQPRVGDASLQALFQREFPLRFFRFVNDDDVVARVPPLYSHVGRLVHFDGSGRVRQAVTEAVAAQVEPPPLTPAEYERLKAEIDRVRATLVMEGRSASEAALDQSIEGLIPGFSFVDHKLERYIAAIRRQTGATSVDAALAVEGRSRAAQESIESLGGARARKRQTDEVPVVVRVADENWVPPPGIVATGRIGSIFTASGTLEEIQRLADDPTVTGIEISREGGHQELVNSVPFVSGDQVHAPAVSERGDKALVGLIDTGIDVMHEAFLDGEGKTRILAIWNQHDAAGPSPNAIDTAFPSTLGRLWLASEIQQMVNSAMPVPPELRDPGAHGTHVASIAAGRAVGGLGDGMAPEAGIVVVMPKMKSNPADPVSVGYSVSHLQALEFLKRVAAGHNKVSADPLPMAVNVSLGMNAGAHDGTSLLEAGFDSITNKGRDPGFVVVKSAGNERGFGGHARIQAFNGIMPITWESDATFRFEDYFEVWYGALDDLTFTLVDPAGNASPVVSHSNKKVTHTLGGNVVLMELVERHVDNGDSRLVIQIAPQSAQIQVGRWSLNVQGINVRSRDPVVNVWVERDDARAVRFTTEVPEVTLSIPGTADTVITVAACHVGTPLQLTSSSSFGPTRDGRAKPDLCAPGNNITAALAGNANLRAGVSMTGTSMAAPHVTGALALVFSHRAKQRGQPQYNARQLRSALISTARFSGVHNPGPGHGMLDAKGLFDLLK
;
A
#
# COMPACT_ATOMS: atom_id res chain seq x y z
N MET A 1 13.91 -21.11 -5.07
CA MET A 1 15.14 -20.47 -5.58
C MET A 1 15.54 -21.14 -6.89
N PHE A 2 16.12 -20.40 -7.83
CA PHE A 2 16.72 -20.97 -9.05
C PHE A 2 17.92 -21.85 -8.68
N GLN A 3 18.12 -22.98 -9.38
CA GLN A 3 19.25 -23.89 -9.12
C GLN A 3 19.93 -24.26 -10.43
N LEU A 4 21.11 -23.68 -10.70
CA LEU A 4 21.90 -24.00 -11.90
C LEU A 4 22.25 -25.50 -11.98
N SER A 5 22.51 -26.15 -10.83
CA SER A 5 22.79 -27.59 -10.76
C SER A 5 21.62 -28.46 -11.25
N SER A 6 20.38 -27.98 -11.16
CA SER A 6 19.20 -28.70 -11.66
C SER A 6 19.16 -28.77 -13.20
N LEU A 7 19.85 -27.85 -13.88
CA LEU A 7 19.98 -27.83 -15.35
C LEU A 7 21.04 -28.82 -15.86
N ARG A 8 21.77 -29.51 -14.98
CA ARG A 8 22.72 -30.58 -15.35
C ARG A 8 22.09 -31.97 -15.38
N GLN A 9 20.79 -32.07 -15.10
CA GLN A 9 20.04 -33.31 -15.09
C GLN A 9 19.34 -33.48 -16.44
N THR A 10 19.40 -34.67 -17.04
CA THR A 10 18.75 -34.93 -18.33
C THR A 10 17.31 -35.39 -18.22
N ASP A 11 16.90 -35.85 -17.03
CA ASP A 11 15.55 -36.35 -16.75
C ASP A 11 14.65 -35.24 -16.18
N PHE A 12 13.34 -35.46 -16.26
CA PHE A 12 12.36 -34.54 -15.68
C PHE A 12 12.55 -34.38 -14.17
N GLY A 13 12.71 -33.14 -13.72
CA GLY A 13 12.79 -32.78 -12.29
C GLY A 13 12.00 -31.52 -11.98
N TRP A 14 11.31 -31.49 -10.84
CA TRP A 14 10.53 -30.33 -10.41
C TRP A 14 11.40 -29.09 -10.13
N ASN A 15 12.64 -29.28 -9.65
CA ASN A 15 13.59 -28.17 -9.45
C ASN A 15 14.06 -27.57 -10.78
N THR A 16 14.23 -28.41 -11.80
CA THR A 16 14.54 -27.99 -13.18
C THR A 16 13.36 -27.21 -13.76
N ALA A 17 12.13 -27.71 -13.59
CA ALA A 17 10.92 -27.01 -13.99
C ALA A 17 10.78 -25.64 -13.31
N LEU A 18 11.08 -25.55 -12.01
CA LEU A 18 11.06 -24.28 -11.28
C LEU A 18 12.11 -23.30 -11.79
N SER A 19 13.32 -23.77 -12.06
CA SER A 19 14.41 -22.93 -12.58
C SER A 19 14.07 -22.34 -13.95
N LEU A 20 13.45 -23.14 -14.83
CA LEU A 20 13.03 -22.70 -16.17
C LEU A 20 11.81 -21.77 -16.14
N ALA A 21 10.88 -21.96 -15.20
CA ALA A 21 9.78 -21.02 -14.96
C ALA A 21 10.31 -19.65 -14.47
N LEU A 22 11.31 -19.65 -13.59
CA LEU A 22 11.96 -18.43 -13.12
C LEU A 22 12.76 -17.74 -14.23
N ALA A 23 13.44 -18.50 -15.10
CA ALA A 23 14.10 -17.94 -16.28
C ALA A 23 13.11 -17.31 -17.27
N SER A 24 11.95 -17.95 -17.47
CA SER A 24 10.86 -17.40 -18.29
C SER A 24 10.31 -16.11 -17.70
N LYS A 25 10.27 -15.99 -16.36
CA LYS A 25 9.87 -14.75 -15.67
C LYS A 25 10.93 -13.66 -15.82
N LEU A 26 12.20 -14.03 -15.65
CA LEU A 26 13.32 -13.10 -15.80
C LEU A 26 13.37 -12.51 -17.22
N ALA A 27 12.95 -13.24 -18.25
CA ALA A 27 12.91 -12.74 -19.63
C ALA A 27 11.97 -11.53 -19.84
N TYR A 28 11.06 -11.22 -18.90
CA TYR A 28 10.23 -10.00 -18.94
C TYR A 28 10.95 -8.77 -18.38
N GLU A 29 12.11 -8.94 -17.76
CA GLU A 29 12.90 -7.86 -17.19
C GLU A 29 13.81 -7.23 -18.24
N ARG A 30 14.33 -6.03 -17.97
CA ARG A 30 15.27 -5.37 -18.89
C ARG A 30 16.60 -6.12 -18.94
N ASN A 31 17.23 -6.13 -20.12
CA ASN A 31 18.46 -6.87 -20.41
C ASN A 31 19.57 -6.70 -19.36
N SER A 32 19.77 -5.50 -18.80
CA SER A 32 20.77 -5.26 -17.74
C SER A 32 20.46 -6.01 -16.43
N THR A 33 19.18 -6.13 -16.09
CA THR A 33 18.73 -6.88 -14.90
C THR A 33 18.85 -8.38 -15.14
N VAL A 34 18.50 -8.84 -16.34
CA VAL A 34 18.67 -10.23 -16.76
C VAL A 34 20.14 -10.63 -16.72
N GLU A 35 21.03 -9.83 -17.31
CA GLU A 35 22.48 -10.04 -17.31
C GLU A 35 23.02 -10.15 -15.88
N ASN A 36 22.71 -9.17 -15.02
CA ASN A 36 23.21 -9.17 -13.65
C ASN A 36 22.73 -10.40 -12.86
N ILE A 37 21.46 -10.78 -12.98
CA ILE A 37 20.92 -11.95 -12.25
C ILE A 37 21.51 -13.26 -12.81
N THR A 38 21.59 -13.40 -14.12
CA THR A 38 22.13 -14.62 -14.75
C THR A 38 23.60 -14.82 -14.39
N ILE A 39 24.42 -13.77 -14.46
CA ILE A 39 25.85 -13.85 -14.16
C ILE A 39 26.11 -13.87 -12.64
N SER A 40 25.71 -12.82 -11.93
CA SER A 40 26.10 -12.60 -10.54
C SER A 40 25.39 -13.52 -9.55
N SER A 41 24.13 -13.87 -9.82
CA SER A 41 23.28 -14.61 -8.87
C SER A 41 23.08 -16.08 -9.25
N TRP A 42 22.90 -16.37 -10.54
CA TRP A 42 22.66 -17.74 -11.02
C TRP A 42 23.94 -18.46 -11.45
N GLY A 43 25.05 -17.74 -11.56
CA GLY A 43 26.37 -18.31 -11.80
C GLY A 43 26.62 -18.73 -13.25
N PHE A 44 25.89 -18.17 -14.22
CA PHE A 44 26.26 -18.25 -15.64
C PHE A 44 27.51 -17.43 -15.91
N GLN A 45 28.24 -17.78 -16.96
CA GLN A 45 29.51 -17.13 -17.33
C GLN A 45 29.37 -16.26 -18.57
N THR A 46 28.39 -16.59 -19.42
CA THR A 46 28.10 -15.89 -20.66
C THR A 46 26.63 -15.49 -20.67
N TYR A 47 26.35 -14.28 -21.17
CA TYR A 47 25.01 -13.73 -21.34
C TYR A 47 24.93 -12.99 -22.68
N HIS A 48 23.99 -13.37 -23.54
CA HIS A 48 23.67 -12.68 -24.79
C HIS A 48 22.20 -12.27 -24.78
N ALA A 49 21.91 -10.98 -24.97
CA ALA A 49 20.54 -10.50 -25.09
C ALA A 49 19.97 -10.85 -26.47
N LEU A 50 18.68 -11.23 -26.51
CA LEU A 50 17.89 -11.29 -27.74
C LEU A 50 16.88 -10.16 -27.66
N ASP A 51 17.05 -9.10 -28.44
CA ASP A 51 16.18 -7.93 -28.41
C ASP A 51 16.12 -7.31 -29.81
N VAL A 52 15.23 -7.86 -30.64
CA VAL A 52 15.08 -7.46 -32.04
C VAL A 52 13.61 -7.20 -32.36
N GLY A 53 13.28 -5.95 -32.65
CA GLY A 53 11.91 -5.51 -32.83
C GLY A 53 11.09 -5.76 -31.57
N ASP A 54 9.93 -6.40 -31.72
CA ASP A 54 9.06 -6.76 -30.58
C ASP A 54 9.38 -8.15 -29.99
N THR A 55 10.46 -8.81 -30.44
CA THR A 55 10.83 -10.14 -29.97
C THR A 55 12.04 -10.08 -29.05
N GLN A 56 11.84 -10.56 -27.82
CA GLN A 56 12.81 -10.44 -26.73
C GLN A 56 13.08 -11.76 -26.02
N GLY A 57 14.25 -11.89 -25.42
CA GLY A 57 14.72 -13.06 -24.69
C GLY A 57 16.20 -12.95 -24.34
N PHE A 58 16.80 -14.06 -23.90
CA PHE A 58 18.23 -14.13 -23.64
C PHE A 58 18.79 -15.54 -23.80
N ILE A 59 20.11 -15.60 -24.01
CA ILE A 59 20.90 -16.81 -23.96
C ILE A 59 21.91 -16.68 -22.82
N ALA A 60 21.96 -17.67 -21.93
CA ALA A 60 22.93 -17.72 -20.85
C ALA A 60 23.66 -19.08 -20.86
N ALA A 61 24.97 -19.07 -20.63
CA ALA A 61 25.77 -20.29 -20.69
C ALA A 61 26.87 -20.38 -19.63
N THR A 62 27.18 -21.61 -19.24
CA THR A 62 28.42 -22.03 -18.57
C THR A 62 29.20 -22.96 -19.49
N ASN A 63 30.33 -23.49 -19.02
CA ASN A 63 31.05 -24.55 -19.74
C ASN A 63 30.19 -25.78 -20.07
N ASP A 64 29.17 -26.09 -19.27
CA ASP A 64 28.39 -27.33 -19.34
C ASP A 64 26.86 -27.15 -19.44
N VAL A 65 26.33 -25.93 -19.37
CA VAL A 65 24.89 -25.62 -19.50
C VAL A 65 24.70 -24.48 -20.51
N LEU A 66 23.66 -24.58 -21.35
CA LEU A 66 23.19 -23.51 -22.23
C LEU A 66 21.68 -23.35 -22.04
N LEU A 67 21.22 -22.13 -21.79
CA LEU A 67 19.82 -21.79 -21.58
C LEU A 67 19.40 -20.71 -22.58
N ILE A 68 18.32 -20.95 -23.31
CA ILE A 68 17.64 -19.97 -24.17
C ILE A 68 16.25 -19.71 -23.58
N ALA A 69 15.97 -18.47 -23.20
CA ALA A 69 14.69 -18.08 -22.62
C ALA A 69 14.05 -16.96 -23.44
N PHE A 70 12.79 -17.13 -23.80
CA PHE A 70 12.02 -16.15 -24.58
C PHE A 70 10.97 -15.44 -23.71
N ARG A 71 10.82 -14.14 -23.93
CA ARG A 71 9.78 -13.31 -23.33
C ARG A 71 8.43 -13.53 -24.04
N GLY A 72 7.34 -13.51 -23.29
CA GLY A 72 5.98 -13.48 -23.85
C GLY A 72 5.39 -12.07 -23.92
N SER A 73 4.19 -11.93 -24.47
CA SER A 73 3.49 -10.63 -24.58
C SER A 73 3.06 -10.08 -23.21
N GLU A 74 3.14 -8.76 -23.02
CA GLU A 74 2.67 -8.06 -21.80
C GLU A 74 1.16 -7.76 -21.81
N SER A 75 0.52 -7.78 -22.98
CA SER A 75 -0.92 -7.59 -23.13
C SER A 75 -1.53 -8.80 -23.84
N ILE A 76 -2.03 -9.75 -23.05
CA ILE A 76 -2.51 -11.04 -23.56
C ILE A 76 -3.77 -10.84 -24.40
N GLY A 77 -4.66 -9.93 -23.98
CA GLY A 77 -5.86 -9.58 -24.74
C GLY A 77 -5.54 -8.97 -26.11
N ASP A 78 -4.55 -8.08 -26.21
CA ASP A 78 -4.15 -7.45 -27.49
C ASP A 78 -3.56 -8.50 -28.42
N TRP A 79 -2.77 -9.42 -27.86
CA TRP A 79 -2.21 -10.52 -28.61
C TRP A 79 -3.27 -11.50 -29.14
N ILE A 80 -4.24 -11.94 -28.33
CA ILE A 80 -5.31 -12.87 -28.79
C ILE A 80 -6.15 -12.23 -29.90
N GLY A 81 -6.50 -10.95 -29.76
CA GLY A 81 -7.27 -10.21 -30.77
C GLY A 81 -6.53 -10.07 -32.11
N ASN A 82 -5.21 -9.93 -32.07
CA ASN A 82 -4.35 -9.78 -33.25
C ASN A 82 -3.83 -11.10 -33.83
N LEU A 83 -4.16 -12.25 -33.23
CA LEU A 83 -3.68 -13.56 -33.66
C LEU A 83 -4.45 -14.04 -34.91
N ASP A 84 -3.72 -14.33 -35.99
CA ASP A 84 -4.25 -14.82 -37.28
C ASP A 84 -4.08 -16.33 -37.42
N VAL A 85 -5.12 -17.06 -37.86
CA VAL A 85 -5.11 -18.54 -37.93
C VAL A 85 -4.32 -19.10 -39.14
N LEU A 86 -3.39 -18.33 -39.73
CA LEU A 86 -2.66 -18.71 -40.96
C LEU A 86 -1.40 -19.56 -40.68
N MET A 87 -1.26 -20.68 -41.39
CA MET A 87 -0.06 -21.53 -41.34
C MET A 87 0.96 -21.11 -42.40
N THR A 88 2.24 -21.30 -42.10
CA THR A 88 3.35 -21.17 -43.04
C THR A 88 4.22 -22.43 -43.01
N ASP A 89 4.65 -22.88 -44.19
CA ASP A 89 5.57 -24.00 -44.33
C ASP A 89 7.01 -23.52 -44.11
N ARG A 90 7.71 -24.14 -43.14
CA ARG A 90 9.11 -23.82 -42.80
C ARG A 90 10.11 -24.80 -43.39
N GLY A 91 9.65 -25.75 -44.21
CA GLY A 91 10.46 -26.82 -44.78
C GLY A 91 10.70 -28.01 -43.85
N TYR A 92 10.59 -27.82 -42.54
CA TYR A 92 10.60 -28.92 -41.54
C TYR A 92 9.21 -29.27 -40.99
N ALA A 93 8.29 -28.31 -40.96
CA ALA A 93 6.90 -28.46 -40.52
C ALA A 93 6.09 -27.19 -40.86
N ASN A 94 4.77 -27.30 -40.80
CA ASN A 94 3.88 -26.14 -40.81
C ASN A 94 3.76 -25.54 -39.40
N VAL A 95 3.98 -24.23 -39.32
CA VAL A 95 3.95 -23.44 -38.07
C VAL A 95 3.03 -22.23 -38.28
N HIS A 96 2.46 -21.72 -37.20
CA HIS A 96 1.72 -20.45 -37.23
C HIS A 96 2.57 -19.30 -37.80
N SER A 97 2.05 -18.58 -38.79
CA SER A 97 2.78 -17.54 -39.52
C SER A 97 3.29 -16.42 -38.61
N GLY A 98 2.47 -15.96 -37.66
CA GLY A 98 2.86 -14.94 -36.68
C GLY A 98 4.02 -15.38 -35.75
N PHE A 99 4.05 -16.65 -35.30
CA PHE A 99 5.13 -17.15 -34.45
C PHE A 99 6.41 -17.34 -35.25
N ALA A 100 6.30 -17.81 -36.50
CA ALA A 100 7.45 -17.89 -37.40
C ALA A 100 8.04 -16.51 -37.68
N ALA A 101 7.21 -15.50 -37.97
CA ALA A 101 7.66 -14.13 -38.24
C ALA A 101 8.33 -13.49 -37.02
N ALA A 102 7.76 -13.65 -35.83
CA ALA A 102 8.39 -13.16 -34.59
C ALA A 102 9.73 -13.86 -34.33
N PHE A 103 9.80 -15.18 -34.51
CA PHE A 103 11.05 -15.93 -34.35
C PHE A 103 12.12 -15.54 -35.39
N ASP A 104 11.73 -15.26 -36.64
CA ASP A 104 12.66 -14.89 -37.71
C ASP A 104 13.46 -13.63 -37.37
N LEU A 105 12.91 -12.71 -36.57
CA LEU A 105 13.62 -11.51 -36.09
C LEU A 105 14.86 -11.85 -35.25
N VAL A 106 14.80 -12.93 -34.48
CA VAL A 106 15.86 -13.34 -33.54
C VAL A 106 16.65 -14.57 -34.01
N LYS A 107 16.29 -15.16 -35.16
CA LYS A 107 16.95 -16.34 -35.72
C LYS A 107 18.46 -16.15 -35.90
N GLU A 108 18.88 -15.10 -36.60
CA GLU A 108 20.30 -14.83 -36.88
C GLU A 108 21.12 -14.50 -35.60
N PRO A 109 20.62 -13.67 -34.66
CA PRO A 109 21.25 -13.48 -33.35
C PRO A 109 21.44 -14.79 -32.57
N ILE A 110 20.45 -15.69 -32.58
CA ILE A 110 20.56 -17.00 -31.91
C ILE A 110 21.60 -17.87 -32.62
N ALA A 111 21.58 -17.97 -33.94
CA ALA A 111 22.55 -18.77 -34.70
C ALA A 111 23.99 -18.30 -34.46
N SER A 112 24.20 -16.98 -34.41
CA SER A 112 25.49 -16.37 -34.10
C SER A 112 25.95 -16.72 -32.69
N SER A 113 25.05 -16.60 -31.70
CA SER A 113 25.34 -16.92 -30.31
C SER A 113 25.64 -18.41 -30.08
N LEU A 114 24.91 -19.31 -30.75
CA LEU A 114 25.16 -20.75 -30.68
C LEU A 114 26.51 -21.13 -31.29
N THR A 115 26.93 -20.43 -32.35
CA THR A 115 28.24 -20.61 -32.98
C THR A 115 29.37 -20.14 -32.07
N GLU A 116 29.20 -18.99 -31.41
CA GLU A 116 30.18 -18.41 -30.49
C GLU A 116 30.33 -19.23 -29.20
N ILE A 117 29.21 -19.61 -28.58
CA ILE A 117 29.19 -20.32 -27.29
C ILE A 117 29.56 -21.80 -27.46
N GLY A 118 29.19 -22.40 -28.59
CA GLY A 118 29.33 -23.82 -28.87
C GLY A 118 28.32 -24.68 -28.10
N THR A 119 27.80 -25.73 -28.75
CA THR A 119 26.78 -26.63 -28.16
C THR A 119 27.31 -27.98 -27.72
N ALA A 120 28.52 -28.36 -28.15
CA ALA A 120 29.11 -29.66 -27.86
C ALA A 120 29.34 -29.87 -26.35
N GLY A 121 28.79 -30.98 -25.82
CA GLY A 121 28.97 -31.37 -24.42
C GLY A 121 28.15 -30.58 -23.39
N LYS A 122 27.26 -29.66 -23.81
CA LYS A 122 26.41 -28.88 -22.90
C LYS A 122 25.03 -29.50 -22.71
N HIS A 123 24.44 -29.28 -21.53
CA HIS A 123 23.02 -29.47 -21.27
C HIS A 123 22.25 -28.26 -21.79
N ILE A 124 21.43 -28.46 -22.82
CA ILE A 124 20.77 -27.37 -23.54
C ILE A 124 19.28 -27.29 -23.14
N TRP A 125 18.84 -26.10 -22.78
CA TRP A 125 17.49 -25.81 -22.32
C TRP A 125 16.85 -24.68 -23.13
N LEU A 126 15.59 -24.88 -23.51
CA LEU A 126 14.76 -23.84 -24.11
C LEU A 126 13.51 -23.64 -23.24
N THR A 127 13.17 -22.40 -22.97
CA THR A 127 12.01 -22.07 -22.13
C THR A 127 11.30 -20.78 -22.53
N GLY A 128 10.03 -20.70 -22.17
CA GLY A 128 9.25 -19.48 -22.32
C GLY A 128 7.83 -19.64 -21.80
N HIS A 129 7.18 -18.49 -21.60
CA HIS A 129 5.80 -18.36 -21.15
C HIS A 129 4.95 -17.71 -22.24
N SER A 130 3.70 -18.16 -22.43
CA SER A 130 2.78 -17.59 -23.42
C SER A 130 3.39 -17.59 -24.83
N LEU A 131 3.40 -16.46 -25.54
CA LEU A 131 4.11 -16.28 -26.81
C LEU A 131 5.58 -16.74 -26.75
N GLY A 132 6.29 -16.51 -25.64
CA GLY A 132 7.67 -16.98 -25.46
C GLY A 132 7.78 -18.51 -25.50
N GLY A 133 6.76 -19.24 -25.03
CA GLY A 133 6.69 -20.70 -25.16
C GLY A 133 6.53 -21.16 -26.62
N ALA A 134 5.78 -20.40 -27.42
CA ALA A 134 5.67 -20.65 -28.85
C ALA A 134 7.01 -20.43 -29.56
N LEU A 135 7.72 -19.34 -29.26
CA LEU A 135 9.05 -19.05 -29.82
C LEU A 135 10.09 -20.10 -29.42
N ALA A 136 10.08 -20.56 -28.16
CA ALA A 136 10.93 -21.67 -27.72
C ALA A 136 10.67 -22.96 -28.53
N THR A 137 9.42 -23.22 -28.89
CA THR A 137 9.02 -24.36 -29.72
C THR A 137 9.53 -24.20 -31.16
N VAL A 138 9.36 -23.02 -31.77
CA VAL A 138 9.87 -22.76 -33.13
C VAL A 138 11.39 -22.85 -33.17
N ALA A 139 12.08 -22.28 -32.17
CA ALA A 139 13.54 -22.34 -32.04
C ALA A 139 14.07 -23.77 -31.95
N ALA A 140 13.42 -24.63 -31.16
CA ALA A 140 13.80 -26.03 -31.03
C ALA A 140 13.63 -26.81 -32.36
N ALA A 141 12.59 -26.52 -33.14
CA ALA A 141 12.37 -27.13 -34.45
C ALA A 141 13.41 -26.64 -35.48
N GLU A 142 13.57 -25.31 -35.59
CA GLU A 142 14.46 -24.66 -36.56
C GLU A 142 15.91 -25.10 -36.37
N PHE A 143 16.39 -25.14 -35.13
CA PHE A 143 17.76 -25.48 -34.80
C PHE A 143 17.92 -26.94 -34.35
N SER A 144 16.97 -27.82 -34.66
CA SER A 144 16.98 -29.23 -34.22
C SER A 144 18.28 -29.96 -34.53
N GLN A 145 18.90 -29.72 -35.69
CA GLN A 145 20.18 -30.32 -36.08
C GLN A 145 21.39 -29.80 -35.25
N ILE A 146 21.31 -28.57 -34.72
CA ILE A 146 22.36 -27.94 -33.91
C ILE A 146 22.13 -28.23 -32.42
N LEU A 147 20.87 -28.27 -32.00
CA LEU A 147 20.46 -28.40 -30.60
C LEU A 147 20.29 -29.85 -30.15
N GLY A 148 20.07 -30.81 -31.07
CA GLY A 148 20.16 -32.29 -30.99
C GLY A 148 19.60 -33.01 -29.75
N HIS A 149 20.06 -32.64 -28.56
CA HIS A 149 19.71 -33.21 -27.26
C HIS A 149 19.02 -32.22 -26.30
N ALA A 150 18.62 -31.05 -26.79
CA ALA A 150 17.98 -30.03 -25.98
C ALA A 150 16.67 -30.50 -25.33
N THR A 151 16.39 -29.93 -24.16
CA THR A 151 15.15 -30.15 -23.42
C THR A 151 14.34 -28.86 -23.38
N VAL A 152 13.04 -28.95 -23.66
CA VAL A 152 12.15 -27.80 -23.83
C VAL A 152 11.07 -27.82 -22.75
N HIS A 153 10.99 -26.76 -21.96
CA HIS A 153 9.92 -26.55 -20.98
C HIS A 153 9.15 -25.28 -21.29
N THR A 154 7.85 -25.38 -21.44
CA THR A 154 7.00 -24.22 -21.75
C THR A 154 5.84 -24.09 -20.78
N PHE A 155 5.41 -22.85 -20.53
CA PHE A 155 4.36 -22.53 -19.56
C PHE A 155 3.23 -21.76 -20.25
N GLY A 156 2.01 -22.29 -20.22
CA GLY A 156 0.86 -21.66 -20.88
C GLY A 156 1.05 -21.43 -22.38
N GLN A 157 1.82 -22.28 -23.08
CA GLN A 157 2.10 -22.07 -24.50
C GLN A 157 0.79 -22.15 -25.33
N PRO A 158 0.62 -21.33 -26.36
CA PRO A 158 -0.43 -21.55 -27.36
C PRO A 158 -0.09 -22.72 -28.27
N ARG A 159 -1.06 -23.12 -29.11
CA ARG A 159 -0.89 -24.18 -30.10
C ARG A 159 -0.06 -23.64 -31.29
N VAL A 160 1.02 -24.33 -31.65
CA VAL A 160 2.08 -23.73 -32.49
C VAL A 160 2.06 -24.17 -33.94
N GLY A 161 1.71 -25.43 -34.22
CA GLY A 161 1.78 -26.00 -35.57
C GLY A 161 0.79 -27.14 -35.79
N ASP A 162 0.98 -27.89 -36.86
CA ASP A 162 0.11 -29.01 -37.23
C ASP A 162 0.71 -30.39 -36.86
N ALA A 163 0.13 -31.45 -37.39
CA ALA A 163 0.61 -32.82 -37.18
C ALA A 163 2.05 -33.06 -37.69
N SER A 164 2.54 -32.29 -38.68
CA SER A 164 3.92 -32.38 -39.15
C SER A 164 4.91 -31.89 -38.09
N LEU A 165 4.56 -30.84 -37.34
CA LEU A 165 5.35 -30.35 -36.21
C LEU A 165 5.35 -31.36 -35.06
N GLN A 166 4.20 -31.99 -34.76
CA GLN A 166 4.13 -33.07 -33.78
C GLN A 166 5.05 -34.24 -34.14
N ALA A 167 5.00 -34.70 -35.39
CA ALA A 167 5.83 -35.80 -35.87
C ALA A 167 7.33 -35.47 -35.78
N LEU A 168 7.72 -34.22 -36.08
CA LEU A 168 9.08 -33.74 -35.90
C LEU A 168 9.53 -33.84 -34.43
N PHE A 169 8.74 -33.32 -33.49
CA PHE A 169 9.09 -33.34 -32.06
C PHE A 169 9.09 -34.75 -31.46
N GLN A 170 8.20 -35.64 -31.91
CA GLN A 170 8.23 -37.05 -31.52
C GLN A 170 9.51 -37.75 -31.99
N ARG A 171 10.05 -37.36 -33.15
CA ARG A 171 11.28 -37.92 -33.72
C ARG A 171 12.55 -37.35 -33.09
N GLU A 172 12.66 -36.03 -33.00
CA GLU A 172 13.90 -35.32 -32.62
C GLU A 172 14.02 -35.08 -31.11
N PHE A 173 12.90 -34.97 -30.38
CA PHE A 173 12.89 -34.65 -28.93
C PHE A 173 12.07 -35.65 -28.09
N PRO A 174 12.20 -36.98 -28.30
CA PRO A 174 11.40 -37.96 -27.58
C PRO A 174 11.65 -37.83 -26.07
N LEU A 175 10.57 -37.65 -25.31
CA LEU A 175 10.58 -37.51 -23.85
C LEU A 175 11.31 -36.26 -23.29
N ARG A 176 11.72 -35.30 -24.13
CA ARG A 176 12.46 -34.08 -23.73
C ARG A 176 11.68 -32.78 -23.88
N PHE A 177 10.41 -32.84 -24.25
CA PHE A 177 9.54 -31.67 -24.28
C PHE A 177 8.44 -31.81 -23.23
N PHE A 178 8.36 -30.86 -22.30
CA PHE A 178 7.32 -30.77 -21.28
C PHE A 178 6.56 -29.45 -21.41
N ARG A 179 5.24 -29.52 -21.65
CA ARG A 179 4.36 -28.35 -21.62
C ARG A 179 3.58 -28.35 -20.30
N PHE A 180 3.56 -27.21 -19.63
CA PHE A 180 2.84 -27.00 -18.38
C PHE A 180 1.58 -26.18 -18.66
N VAL A 181 0.41 -26.69 -18.24
CA VAL A 181 -0.90 -26.08 -18.51
C VAL A 181 -1.77 -26.14 -17.24
N ASN A 182 -2.44 -25.04 -16.90
CA ASN A 182 -3.46 -24.98 -15.84
C ASN A 182 -4.87 -25.23 -16.41
N ASP A 183 -5.78 -25.80 -15.61
CA ASP A 183 -7.16 -26.22 -15.99
C ASP A 183 -7.91 -25.19 -16.88
N ASP A 184 -7.83 -23.89 -16.57
CA ASP A 184 -8.63 -22.84 -17.20
C ASP A 184 -7.80 -21.83 -18.04
N ASP A 185 -6.55 -22.16 -18.40
CA ASP A 185 -5.70 -21.28 -19.22
C ASP A 185 -6.23 -21.17 -20.67
N VAL A 186 -6.73 -19.98 -21.03
CA VAL A 186 -7.23 -19.69 -22.39
C VAL A 186 -6.16 -19.81 -23.47
N VAL A 187 -4.94 -19.35 -23.22
CA VAL A 187 -3.90 -19.24 -24.24
C VAL A 187 -3.51 -20.63 -24.75
N ALA A 188 -3.52 -21.63 -23.87
CA ALA A 188 -3.30 -23.02 -24.25
C ALA A 188 -4.40 -23.62 -25.16
N ARG A 189 -5.56 -22.97 -25.30
CA ARG A 189 -6.69 -23.44 -26.11
C ARG A 189 -6.74 -22.81 -27.51
N VAL A 190 -5.87 -21.85 -27.80
CA VAL A 190 -5.82 -21.09 -29.06
C VAL A 190 -4.46 -21.25 -29.77
N PRO A 191 -4.39 -21.00 -31.09
CA PRO A 191 -5.50 -20.82 -32.03
C PRO A 191 -6.23 -22.13 -32.37
N PRO A 192 -7.48 -22.06 -32.84
CA PRO A 192 -8.23 -23.24 -33.32
C PRO A 192 -7.53 -23.86 -34.54
N LEU A 193 -7.68 -25.17 -34.75
CA LEU A 193 -7.07 -25.94 -35.86
C LEU A 193 -5.55 -26.16 -35.76
N TYR A 194 -4.92 -25.75 -34.66
CA TYR A 194 -3.51 -26.04 -34.35
C TYR A 194 -3.38 -27.10 -33.26
N SER A 195 -2.19 -27.69 -33.20
CA SER A 195 -1.84 -28.79 -32.33
C SER A 195 -0.71 -28.43 -31.37
N HIS A 196 -0.76 -29.00 -30.17
CA HIS A 196 0.33 -28.93 -29.19
C HIS A 196 1.41 -29.97 -29.48
N VAL A 197 2.62 -29.73 -28.98
CA VAL A 197 3.73 -30.70 -28.99
C VAL A 197 4.20 -31.01 -27.56
N GLY A 198 4.94 -32.11 -27.42
CA GLY A 198 5.54 -32.54 -26.15
C GLY A 198 4.59 -33.26 -25.20
N ARG A 199 5.02 -33.45 -23.95
CA ARG A 199 4.29 -34.15 -22.88
C ARG A 199 3.58 -33.14 -21.99
N LEU A 200 2.31 -33.42 -21.67
CA LEU A 200 1.49 -32.56 -20.83
C LEU A 200 1.83 -32.77 -19.36
N VAL A 201 2.11 -31.67 -18.66
CA VAL A 201 2.07 -31.58 -17.19
C VAL A 201 0.92 -30.66 -16.83
N HIS A 202 -0.17 -31.26 -16.35
CA HIS A 202 -1.41 -30.56 -16.09
C HIS A 202 -1.61 -30.26 -14.60
N PHE A 203 -2.01 -29.03 -14.29
CA PHE A 203 -2.37 -28.61 -12.94
C PHE A 203 -3.86 -28.32 -12.86
N ASP A 204 -4.52 -28.89 -11.83
CA ASP A 204 -5.92 -28.57 -11.60
C ASP A 204 -6.13 -27.19 -10.95
N GLY A 205 -7.38 -26.73 -10.85
CA GLY A 205 -7.73 -25.44 -10.19
C GLY A 205 -7.25 -25.29 -8.74
N SER A 206 -6.83 -26.38 -8.07
CA SER A 206 -6.19 -26.35 -6.75
C SER A 206 -4.65 -26.37 -6.80
N GLY A 207 -4.09 -26.51 -8.01
CA GLY A 207 -2.68 -26.62 -8.31
C GLY A 207 -2.08 -28.00 -8.07
N ARG A 208 -2.91 -29.05 -8.02
CA ARG A 208 -2.46 -30.45 -7.91
C ARG A 208 -2.11 -30.98 -9.29
N VAL A 209 -1.05 -31.79 -9.36
CA VAL A 209 -0.60 -32.41 -10.60
C VAL A 209 -1.54 -33.56 -10.96
N ARG A 210 -2.20 -33.47 -12.11
CA ARG A 210 -2.92 -34.59 -12.72
C ARG A 210 -1.99 -35.22 -13.76
N GLN A 211 -1.25 -36.25 -13.39
CA GLN A 211 -0.22 -36.80 -14.27
C GLN A 211 -0.85 -37.62 -15.41
N ALA A 212 -0.52 -37.31 -16.66
CA ALA A 212 -0.79 -38.16 -17.83
C ALA A 212 0.52 -38.37 -18.61
N VAL A 213 0.88 -39.63 -18.89
CA VAL A 213 2.21 -39.99 -19.41
C VAL A 213 2.15 -40.42 -20.90
N THR A 214 0.97 -40.45 -21.51
CA THR A 214 0.75 -40.83 -22.92
C THR A 214 -0.18 -39.82 -23.62
N GLU A 215 -0.01 -39.59 -24.93
CA GLU A 215 -0.86 -38.66 -25.72
C GLU A 215 -2.36 -39.02 -25.65
N ALA A 216 -2.69 -40.31 -25.55
CA ALA A 216 -4.06 -40.79 -25.43
C ALA A 216 -4.74 -40.40 -24.10
N VAL A 217 -3.97 -40.24 -23.02
CA VAL A 217 -4.49 -39.80 -21.71
C VAL A 217 -4.47 -38.27 -21.60
N ALA A 218 -3.50 -37.61 -22.24
CA ALA A 218 -3.45 -36.15 -22.31
C ALA A 218 -4.71 -35.56 -22.98
N ALA A 219 -5.20 -36.18 -24.05
CA ALA A 219 -6.43 -35.75 -24.76
C ALA A 219 -7.73 -35.85 -23.91
N GLN A 220 -7.72 -36.58 -22.80
CA GLN A 220 -8.87 -36.69 -21.88
C GLN A 220 -8.83 -35.67 -20.73
N VAL A 221 -7.68 -35.04 -20.50
CA VAL A 221 -7.42 -34.14 -19.38
C VAL A 221 -7.21 -32.70 -19.84
N GLU A 222 -6.64 -32.50 -21.03
CA GLU A 222 -6.41 -31.18 -21.62
C GLU A 222 -7.74 -30.56 -22.08
N PRO A 223 -8.01 -29.28 -21.72
CA PRO A 223 -9.18 -28.58 -22.25
C PRO A 223 -9.19 -28.61 -23.78
N PRO A 224 -10.33 -28.89 -24.42
CA PRO A 224 -10.40 -28.94 -25.88
C PRO A 224 -10.05 -27.57 -26.47
N PRO A 225 -9.44 -27.54 -27.68
CA PRO A 225 -9.23 -26.28 -28.40
C PRO A 225 -10.57 -25.56 -28.58
N LEU A 226 -10.51 -24.22 -28.63
CA LEU A 226 -11.71 -23.47 -28.99
C LEU A 226 -12.16 -23.87 -30.40
N THR A 227 -13.47 -23.95 -30.61
CA THR A 227 -14.01 -24.03 -31.97
C THR A 227 -13.80 -22.69 -32.69
N PRO A 228 -13.72 -22.65 -34.04
CA PRO A 228 -13.64 -21.39 -34.77
C PRO A 228 -14.72 -20.38 -34.38
N ALA A 229 -15.94 -20.85 -34.10
CA ALA A 229 -17.06 -20.00 -33.66
C ALA A 229 -16.92 -19.47 -32.22
N GLU A 230 -16.26 -20.19 -31.31
CA GLU A 230 -15.94 -19.69 -29.97
C GLU A 230 -14.77 -18.71 -30.01
N TYR A 231 -13.79 -18.97 -30.87
CA TYR A 231 -12.65 -18.09 -31.07
C TYR A 231 -13.06 -16.73 -31.66
N GLU A 232 -13.94 -16.69 -32.66
CA GLU A 232 -14.47 -15.43 -33.20
C GLU A 232 -15.31 -14.66 -32.17
N ARG A 233 -16.09 -15.37 -31.35
CA ARG A 233 -16.84 -14.75 -30.23
C ARG A 233 -15.91 -14.14 -29.19
N LEU A 234 -14.80 -14.83 -28.88
CA LEU A 234 -13.77 -14.32 -27.99
C LEU A 234 -13.13 -13.04 -28.54
N LYS A 235 -12.74 -13.01 -29.83
CA LYS A 235 -12.18 -11.81 -30.48
C LYS A 235 -13.17 -10.64 -30.42
N ALA A 236 -14.43 -10.88 -30.78
CA ALA A 236 -15.46 -9.86 -30.78
C ALA A 236 -15.74 -9.26 -29.38
N GLU A 237 -15.71 -10.08 -28.32
CA GLU A 237 -15.90 -9.56 -26.96
C GLU A 237 -14.69 -8.73 -26.50
N ILE A 238 -13.46 -9.19 -26.80
CA ILE A 238 -12.23 -8.42 -26.51
C ILE A 238 -12.31 -7.04 -27.18
N ASP A 239 -12.71 -6.99 -28.45
CA ASP A 239 -12.85 -5.74 -29.20
C ASP A 239 -13.99 -4.85 -28.67
N ARG A 240 -15.13 -5.45 -28.28
CA ARG A 240 -16.25 -4.72 -27.66
C ARG A 240 -15.83 -4.08 -26.34
N VAL A 241 -15.20 -4.84 -25.45
CA VAL A 241 -14.74 -4.36 -24.14
C VAL A 241 -13.74 -3.22 -24.31
N ARG A 242 -12.82 -3.34 -25.29
CA ARG A 242 -11.95 -2.23 -25.67
C ARG A 242 -12.72 -1.02 -26.18
N ALA A 243 -13.65 -1.19 -27.10
CA ALA A 243 -14.43 -0.07 -27.64
C ALA A 243 -15.21 0.66 -26.54
N THR A 244 -15.79 -0.09 -25.60
CA THR A 244 -16.46 0.48 -24.41
C THR A 244 -15.49 1.24 -23.52
N LEU A 245 -14.32 0.66 -23.21
CA LEU A 245 -13.32 1.30 -22.36
C LEU A 245 -12.70 2.54 -23.05
N VAL A 246 -12.50 2.52 -24.36
CA VAL A 246 -12.08 3.67 -25.17
C VAL A 246 -13.14 4.78 -25.16
N MET A 247 -14.44 4.46 -25.24
CA MET A 247 -15.50 5.45 -25.09
C MET A 247 -15.60 6.03 -23.67
N GLU A 248 -15.21 5.24 -22.66
CA GLU A 248 -15.13 5.66 -21.26
C GLU A 248 -13.79 6.36 -20.90
N GLY A 249 -12.87 6.53 -21.86
CA GLY A 249 -11.57 7.15 -21.64
C GLY A 249 -10.61 6.33 -20.77
N ARG A 250 -10.83 5.01 -20.67
CA ARG A 250 -10.06 4.06 -19.85
C ARG A 250 -9.24 3.13 -20.76
N SER A 251 -8.03 2.76 -20.34
CA SER A 251 -7.29 1.68 -21.00
C SER A 251 -7.89 0.32 -20.63
N ALA A 252 -7.93 -0.60 -21.59
CA ALA A 252 -8.44 -1.95 -21.33
C ALA A 252 -7.49 -2.70 -20.40
N SER A 253 -7.90 -2.93 -19.15
CA SER A 253 -7.14 -3.76 -18.22
C SER A 253 -7.49 -5.23 -18.41
N GLU A 254 -6.51 -6.12 -18.21
CA GLU A 254 -6.74 -7.58 -18.28
C GLU A 254 -7.84 -8.06 -17.32
N ALA A 255 -8.04 -7.36 -16.19
CA ALA A 255 -9.12 -7.66 -15.25
C ALA A 255 -10.52 -7.33 -15.80
N ALA A 256 -10.65 -6.30 -16.64
CA ALA A 256 -11.92 -5.97 -17.30
C ALA A 256 -12.23 -6.95 -18.44
N LEU A 257 -11.20 -7.47 -19.10
CA LEU A 257 -11.32 -8.54 -20.08
C LEU A 257 -11.69 -9.88 -19.41
N ASP A 258 -11.08 -10.22 -18.27
CA ASP A 258 -11.39 -11.47 -17.55
C ASP A 258 -12.84 -11.49 -17.04
N GLN A 259 -13.32 -10.42 -16.40
CA GLN A 259 -14.69 -10.32 -15.89
C GLN A 259 -15.78 -10.35 -16.96
N SER A 260 -15.50 -9.83 -18.15
CA SER A 260 -16.47 -9.84 -19.26
C SER A 260 -16.53 -11.20 -19.96
N ILE A 261 -15.42 -11.94 -19.99
CA ILE A 261 -15.27 -13.17 -20.77
C ILE A 261 -15.55 -14.44 -19.94
N GLU A 262 -15.38 -14.40 -18.61
CA GLU A 262 -15.63 -15.52 -17.67
C GLU A 262 -17.08 -16.09 -17.77
N GLY A 263 -18.04 -15.29 -18.26
CA GLY A 263 -19.43 -15.71 -18.51
C GLY A 263 -19.74 -16.19 -19.93
N LEU A 264 -18.84 -16.03 -20.89
CA LEU A 264 -19.06 -16.30 -22.32
C LEU A 264 -18.59 -17.69 -22.76
N ILE A 265 -17.52 -18.22 -22.17
CA ILE A 265 -16.95 -19.54 -22.46
C ILE A 265 -16.68 -20.25 -21.13
N PRO A 266 -17.38 -21.35 -20.78
CA PRO A 266 -17.12 -22.09 -19.54
C PRO A 266 -15.68 -22.63 -19.45
N GLY A 267 -15.03 -22.46 -18.29
CA GLY A 267 -13.65 -22.92 -18.04
C GLY A 267 -12.59 -22.04 -18.71
N PHE A 268 -12.71 -20.73 -18.53
CA PHE A 268 -11.91 -19.71 -19.22
C PHE A 268 -11.35 -18.71 -18.20
N SER A 269 -10.03 -18.53 -18.16
CA SER A 269 -9.36 -17.59 -17.25
C SER A 269 -8.06 -17.01 -17.83
N PHE A 270 -7.94 -15.69 -17.87
CA PHE A 270 -6.67 -14.98 -18.08
C PHE A 270 -5.81 -14.98 -16.82
N VAL A 271 -6.42 -15.07 -15.63
CA VAL A 271 -5.70 -15.17 -14.35
C VAL A 271 -4.91 -16.48 -14.27
N ASP A 272 -5.46 -17.60 -14.73
CA ASP A 272 -4.74 -18.89 -14.72
C ASP A 272 -3.66 -19.00 -15.79
N HIS A 273 -3.66 -18.10 -16.77
CA HIS A 273 -2.56 -17.97 -17.72
C HIS A 273 -1.31 -17.32 -17.10
N LYS A 274 -1.40 -16.60 -15.97
CA LYS A 274 -0.24 -15.88 -15.41
C LYS A 274 0.89 -16.80 -14.97
N LEU A 275 2.13 -16.47 -15.37
CA LEU A 275 3.34 -17.24 -15.05
C LEU A 275 3.54 -17.46 -13.53
N GLU A 276 3.07 -16.53 -12.69
CA GLU A 276 3.05 -16.65 -11.23
C GLU A 276 2.27 -17.89 -10.75
N ARG A 277 1.16 -18.24 -11.42
CA ARG A 277 0.34 -19.42 -11.09
C ARG A 277 1.12 -20.70 -11.36
N TYR A 278 1.80 -20.77 -12.51
CA TYR A 278 2.69 -21.86 -12.88
C TYR A 278 3.84 -22.02 -11.87
N ILE A 279 4.52 -20.92 -11.51
CA ILE A 279 5.60 -20.93 -10.52
C ILE A 279 5.08 -21.42 -9.16
N ALA A 280 3.90 -20.97 -8.71
CA ALA A 280 3.30 -21.40 -7.46
C ALA A 280 2.96 -22.91 -7.48
N ALA A 281 2.37 -23.41 -8.57
CA ALA A 281 2.05 -24.83 -8.72
C ALA A 281 3.30 -25.72 -8.70
N ILE A 282 4.35 -25.32 -9.43
CA ILE A 282 5.62 -26.05 -9.48
C ILE A 282 6.34 -26.01 -8.13
N ARG A 283 6.37 -24.86 -7.44
CA ARG A 283 6.99 -24.73 -6.11
C ARG A 283 6.41 -25.72 -5.10
N ARG A 284 5.09 -25.94 -5.14
CA ARG A 284 4.42 -26.94 -4.28
C ARG A 284 4.96 -28.36 -4.48
N GLN A 285 5.43 -28.68 -5.67
CA GLN A 285 6.02 -29.99 -5.99
C GLN A 285 7.51 -30.10 -5.58
N THR A 286 8.20 -28.96 -5.41
CA THR A 286 9.61 -28.90 -5.00
C THR A 286 9.83 -28.90 -3.48
N GLY A 287 8.80 -28.60 -2.69
CA GLY A 287 8.91 -28.48 -1.23
C GLY A 287 9.66 -27.25 -0.71
N ALA A 288 9.95 -26.24 -1.54
CA ALA A 288 10.76 -25.06 -1.19
C ALA A 288 9.93 -23.86 -0.68
N THR A 289 10.41 -23.17 0.38
CA THR A 289 9.67 -22.17 1.19
C THR A 289 10.22 -20.72 1.20
N SER A 290 10.96 -20.23 0.20
CA SER A 290 11.43 -18.81 0.18
C SER A 290 11.45 -18.11 -1.19
N VAL A 291 11.29 -16.77 -1.19
CA VAL A 291 11.23 -15.84 -2.35
C VAL A 291 12.49 -14.96 -2.40
N ASP A 292 13.07 -14.76 -3.59
CA ASP A 292 14.23 -13.90 -3.88
C ASP A 292 13.85 -12.42 -4.10
N ALA A 293 14.72 -11.50 -3.65
CA ALA A 293 14.49 -10.06 -3.49
C ALA A 293 15.11 -9.16 -4.59
N ALA A 294 15.32 -9.64 -5.82
CA ALA A 294 16.22 -8.98 -6.78
C ALA A 294 15.59 -8.16 -7.95
N LEU A 295 14.28 -7.92 -8.02
CA LEU A 295 13.61 -7.42 -9.26
C LEU A 295 12.89 -6.06 -9.14
N ALA A 296 13.45 -5.01 -8.51
CA ALA A 296 12.65 -3.81 -8.19
C ALA A 296 13.30 -2.42 -8.38
N VAL A 297 14.00 -2.09 -9.50
CA VAL A 297 14.67 -0.76 -9.56
C VAL A 297 14.44 0.19 -10.76
N GLU A 298 14.19 -0.20 -12.03
CA GLU A 298 14.54 0.77 -13.12
C GLU A 298 13.44 1.08 -14.17
N GLY A 299 12.25 1.50 -13.75
CA GLY A 299 11.19 2.04 -14.64
C GLY A 299 11.28 3.53 -15.00
N ARG A 300 12.45 4.18 -14.86
CA ARG A 300 12.52 5.63 -14.61
C ARG A 300 12.76 6.57 -15.80
N SER A 301 12.97 6.09 -17.03
CA SER A 301 13.35 6.98 -18.16
C SER A 301 12.31 7.14 -19.29
N ARG A 302 11.25 6.34 -19.35
CA ARG A 302 10.29 6.32 -20.48
C ARG A 302 9.15 7.33 -20.33
N ALA A 303 8.80 7.68 -19.09
CA ALA A 303 7.62 8.49 -18.75
C ALA A 303 7.72 9.97 -19.17
N ALA A 304 8.93 10.51 -19.36
CA ALA A 304 9.14 11.92 -19.67
C ALA A 304 8.85 12.26 -21.15
N GLN A 305 9.12 11.35 -22.08
CA GLN A 305 8.89 11.55 -23.52
C GLN A 305 7.45 11.28 -23.95
N GLU A 306 6.80 10.26 -23.37
CA GLU A 306 5.40 9.90 -23.66
C GLU A 306 4.41 11.00 -23.20
N SER A 307 4.75 11.77 -22.16
CA SER A 307 3.89 12.84 -21.62
C SER A 307 3.83 14.08 -22.53
N ILE A 308 4.82 14.31 -23.40
CA ILE A 308 4.88 15.46 -24.30
C ILE A 308 4.11 15.16 -25.60
N GLU A 309 4.21 13.93 -26.13
CA GLU A 309 3.55 13.53 -27.38
C GLU A 309 2.02 13.40 -27.22
N SER A 310 1.52 13.03 -26.04
CA SER A 310 0.08 12.91 -25.79
C SER A 310 -0.69 14.25 -25.79
N LEU A 311 0.00 15.39 -25.69
CA LEU A 311 -0.63 16.73 -25.64
C LEU A 311 -0.91 17.32 -27.02
N GLY A 312 -0.15 16.93 -28.04
CA GLY A 312 -0.34 17.43 -29.41
C GLY A 312 -1.71 17.10 -29.99
N GLY A 313 -2.33 16.01 -29.54
CA GLY A 313 -3.66 15.58 -29.97
C GLY A 313 -4.84 16.28 -29.28
N ALA A 314 -4.65 16.82 -28.07
CA ALA A 314 -5.77 17.20 -27.20
C ALA A 314 -6.22 18.68 -27.32
N ARG A 315 -5.46 19.57 -27.98
CA ARG A 315 -5.71 21.03 -27.98
C ARG A 315 -6.42 21.61 -29.21
N ALA A 316 -7.23 20.83 -29.91
CA ALA A 316 -8.08 21.32 -31.00
C ALA A 316 -9.56 21.48 -30.58
N ARG A 317 -9.87 22.34 -29.59
CA ARG A 317 -11.08 23.23 -29.53
C ARG A 317 -11.24 24.00 -28.19
N LYS A 318 -10.58 25.17 -28.12
CA LYS A 318 -10.95 26.50 -27.51
C LYS A 318 -11.34 26.64 -26.01
N ARG A 319 -10.89 27.65 -25.22
CA ARG A 319 -9.79 28.65 -25.24
C ARG A 319 -9.81 29.48 -23.90
N GLN A 320 -8.68 30.14 -23.56
CA GLN A 320 -8.49 31.28 -22.61
C GLN A 320 -8.40 30.88 -21.11
N THR A 321 -7.29 30.36 -20.59
CA THR A 321 -5.95 30.97 -20.47
C THR A 321 -4.87 30.00 -20.92
N ASP A 322 -3.91 30.45 -21.72
CA ASP A 322 -2.97 29.56 -22.43
C ASP A 322 -1.90 28.90 -21.55
N GLU A 323 -1.82 29.23 -20.25
CA GLU A 323 -0.79 28.73 -19.33
C GLU A 323 -1.06 27.31 -18.81
N VAL A 324 -0.03 26.46 -18.90
CA VAL A 324 0.03 25.09 -18.42
C VAL A 324 0.89 25.07 -17.16
N PRO A 325 0.33 24.67 -16.01
CA PRO A 325 1.10 24.55 -14.77
C PRO A 325 1.97 23.28 -14.84
N VAL A 326 3.25 23.47 -14.58
CA VAL A 326 4.28 22.44 -14.63
C VAL A 326 5.17 22.47 -13.41
N VAL A 327 5.71 21.32 -13.05
CA VAL A 327 6.80 21.15 -12.12
C VAL A 327 8.05 20.86 -12.95
N VAL A 328 9.08 21.67 -12.79
CA VAL A 328 10.26 21.72 -13.65
C VAL A 328 11.49 21.45 -12.79
N ARG A 329 12.20 20.35 -13.03
CA ARG A 329 13.49 20.05 -12.42
C ARG A 329 14.60 20.54 -13.32
N VAL A 330 15.63 21.17 -12.76
CA VAL A 330 16.79 21.72 -13.46
C VAL A 330 18.08 21.15 -12.92
N ALA A 331 19.14 21.16 -13.73
CA ALA A 331 20.47 20.70 -13.38
C ALA A 331 21.25 21.70 -12.50
N ASP A 332 20.97 23.00 -12.65
CA ASP A 332 21.70 24.09 -11.98
C ASP A 332 20.78 24.87 -11.02
N GLU A 333 21.20 24.97 -9.76
CA GLU A 333 20.47 25.72 -8.74
C GLU A 333 20.52 27.25 -8.96
N ASN A 334 21.32 27.77 -9.89
CA ASN A 334 21.31 29.19 -10.27
C ASN A 334 20.52 29.46 -11.55
N TRP A 335 19.90 28.43 -12.12
CA TRP A 335 19.06 28.59 -13.31
C TRP A 335 17.86 29.50 -13.07
N VAL A 336 17.58 30.39 -14.02
CA VAL A 336 16.48 31.36 -13.96
C VAL A 336 15.53 31.07 -15.13
N PRO A 337 14.21 31.08 -14.91
CA PRO A 337 13.26 30.78 -15.98
C PRO A 337 13.43 31.72 -17.18
N PRO A 338 13.40 31.19 -18.42
CA PRO A 338 13.44 32.02 -19.61
C PRO A 338 12.20 32.93 -19.72
N PRO A 339 12.29 34.07 -20.44
CA PRO A 339 11.19 35.01 -20.58
C PRO A 339 9.91 34.35 -21.12
N GLY A 340 8.78 34.55 -20.44
CA GLY A 340 7.49 33.94 -20.78
C GLY A 340 7.08 32.78 -19.87
N ILE A 341 8.03 32.18 -19.15
CA ILE A 341 7.74 31.21 -18.08
C ILE A 341 7.60 31.93 -16.74
N VAL A 342 6.43 31.84 -16.12
CA VAL A 342 6.16 32.40 -14.79
C VAL A 342 6.48 31.35 -13.74
N ALA A 343 7.61 31.48 -13.06
CA ALA A 343 7.89 30.63 -11.90
C ALA A 343 6.96 30.99 -10.73
N THR A 344 6.30 29.98 -10.18
CA THR A 344 5.34 30.09 -9.07
C THR A 344 5.90 29.59 -7.74
N GLY A 345 7.06 28.90 -7.75
CA GLY A 345 7.70 28.37 -6.55
C GLY A 345 8.99 27.60 -6.87
N ARG A 346 9.84 27.39 -5.87
CA ARG A 346 11.08 26.60 -6.02
C ARG A 346 11.46 25.89 -4.73
N ILE A 347 11.93 24.66 -4.86
CA ILE A 347 12.58 23.86 -3.83
C ILE A 347 13.83 23.21 -4.45
N GLY A 348 15.01 23.70 -4.07
CA GLY A 348 16.29 23.23 -4.60
C GLY A 348 16.33 23.26 -6.13
N SER A 349 16.66 22.13 -6.75
CA SER A 349 16.70 22.00 -8.20
C SER A 349 15.31 21.83 -8.86
N ILE A 350 14.20 22.01 -8.13
CA ILE A 350 12.83 21.88 -8.65
C ILE A 350 12.08 23.20 -8.54
N PHE A 351 11.47 23.63 -9.63
CA PHE A 351 10.58 24.77 -9.76
C PHE A 351 9.14 24.31 -9.98
N THR A 352 8.19 25.12 -9.53
CA THR A 352 6.84 25.13 -10.08
C THR A 352 6.74 26.35 -10.98
N ALA A 353 6.18 26.19 -12.17
CA ALA A 353 6.06 27.25 -13.14
C ALA A 353 4.77 27.12 -13.95
N SER A 354 4.32 28.21 -14.55
CA SER A 354 3.25 28.21 -15.54
C SER A 354 3.68 28.97 -16.77
N GLY A 355 3.26 28.49 -17.94
CA GLY A 355 3.59 29.10 -19.23
C GLY A 355 2.80 28.43 -20.34
N THR A 356 2.72 29.05 -21.50
CA THR A 356 2.00 28.46 -22.63
C THR A 356 2.64 27.16 -23.08
N LEU A 357 1.89 26.28 -23.77
CA LEU A 357 2.40 24.98 -24.22
C LEU A 357 3.70 25.13 -25.03
N GLU A 358 3.80 26.17 -25.85
CA GLU A 358 4.99 26.49 -26.65
C GLU A 358 6.17 26.98 -25.80
N GLU A 359 5.89 27.68 -24.70
CA GLU A 359 6.90 28.06 -23.71
C GLU A 359 7.36 26.85 -22.88
N ILE A 360 6.45 25.97 -22.47
CA ILE A 360 6.78 24.71 -21.78
C ILE A 360 7.59 23.78 -22.70
N GLN A 361 7.29 23.73 -24.00
CA GLN A 361 8.07 22.98 -24.97
C GLN A 361 9.50 23.52 -25.06
N ARG A 362 9.65 24.85 -25.19
CA ARG A 362 10.98 25.50 -25.15
C ARG A 362 11.72 25.27 -23.84
N LEU A 363 10.97 25.15 -22.74
CA LEU A 363 11.53 24.81 -21.43
C LEU A 363 12.04 23.38 -21.38
N ALA A 364 11.31 22.43 -21.99
CA ALA A 364 11.72 21.02 -22.08
C ALA A 364 12.96 20.83 -22.99
N ASP A 365 13.12 21.70 -23.98
CA ASP A 365 14.28 21.69 -24.90
C ASP A 365 15.52 22.40 -24.33
N ASP A 366 15.40 23.11 -23.20
CA ASP A 366 16.53 23.75 -22.54
C ASP A 366 17.45 22.67 -21.93
N PRO A 367 18.74 22.59 -22.32
CA PRO A 367 19.65 21.54 -21.85
C PRO A 367 19.94 21.57 -20.34
N THR A 368 19.55 22.65 -19.66
CA THR A 368 19.68 22.77 -18.21
C THR A 368 18.41 22.34 -17.45
N VAL A 369 17.30 22.08 -18.15
CA VAL A 369 16.07 21.51 -17.59
C VAL A 369 16.17 19.99 -17.67
N THR A 370 16.13 19.33 -16.51
CA THR A 370 16.34 17.87 -16.37
C THR A 370 15.05 17.09 -16.13
N GLY A 371 13.91 17.78 -16.01
CA GLY A 371 12.60 17.15 -16.05
C GLY A 371 11.47 18.16 -16.04
N ILE A 372 10.39 17.88 -16.77
CA ILE A 372 9.14 18.64 -16.73
C ILE A 372 7.98 17.68 -16.52
N GLU A 373 7.12 18.01 -15.58
CA GLU A 373 5.90 17.27 -15.26
C GLU A 373 4.71 18.22 -15.27
N ILE A 374 3.64 17.87 -15.99
CA ILE A 374 2.38 18.62 -15.95
C ILE A 374 1.56 18.12 -14.76
N SER A 375 0.91 19.06 -14.06
CA SER A 375 0.08 18.73 -12.90
C SER A 375 -1.08 17.76 -13.27
N ARG A 376 -1.31 16.73 -12.44
CA ARG A 376 -2.32 15.66 -12.66
C ARG A 376 -3.69 15.95 -12.02
N GLU A 377 -4.76 15.32 -12.50
CA GLU A 377 -6.11 15.29 -11.89
C GLU A 377 -6.33 14.03 -11.00
N GLY A 378 -7.21 14.08 -9.97
CA GLY A 378 -7.40 13.03 -8.91
C GLY A 378 -8.49 11.96 -9.14
N GLY A 379 -8.45 10.80 -8.43
CA GLY A 379 -9.25 9.55 -8.67
C GLY A 379 -10.54 9.26 -7.84
N HIS A 380 -11.25 8.12 -8.13
CA HIS A 380 -12.58 7.62 -7.59
C HIS A 380 -12.50 6.16 -7.03
N GLN A 381 -13.51 5.47 -6.44
CA GLN A 381 -14.20 5.59 -5.12
C GLN A 381 -14.40 4.16 -4.43
N GLU A 382 -14.12 3.89 -3.12
CA GLU A 382 -14.04 2.53 -2.49
C GLU A 382 -14.83 2.16 -1.18
N LEU A 383 -15.85 2.89 -0.67
CA LEU A 383 -16.61 2.43 0.54
C LEU A 383 -17.34 1.09 0.30
N VAL A 384 -17.87 0.91 -0.91
CA VAL A 384 -18.76 -0.21 -1.30
C VAL A 384 -18.05 -1.56 -1.22
N ASN A 385 -16.72 -1.58 -1.30
CA ASN A 385 -15.93 -2.81 -1.28
C ASN A 385 -15.34 -3.12 0.10
N SER A 386 -15.10 -2.11 0.95
CA SER A 386 -14.38 -2.30 2.21
C SER A 386 -15.24 -2.92 3.31
N VAL A 387 -16.51 -2.51 3.46
CA VAL A 387 -17.44 -3.07 4.44
C VAL A 387 -17.76 -4.55 4.16
N PRO A 388 -18.07 -4.97 2.92
CA PRO A 388 -18.19 -6.39 2.60
C PRO A 388 -16.90 -7.18 2.80
N PHE A 389 -15.75 -6.57 2.49
CA PHE A 389 -14.47 -7.24 2.65
C PHE A 389 -14.16 -7.58 4.12
N VAL A 390 -14.56 -6.75 5.09
CA VAL A 390 -14.48 -7.06 6.53
C VAL A 390 -15.70 -7.81 7.07
N SER A 391 -16.62 -8.24 6.19
CA SER A 391 -17.86 -8.95 6.52
C SER A 391 -18.82 -8.16 7.41
N GLY A 392 -18.78 -6.82 7.36
CA GLY A 392 -19.71 -5.95 8.08
C GLY A 392 -21.14 -6.02 7.52
N ASP A 393 -21.27 -6.14 6.21
CA ASP A 393 -22.53 -6.33 5.49
C ASP A 393 -23.32 -7.55 5.98
N GLN A 394 -22.63 -8.62 6.39
CA GLN A 394 -23.25 -9.82 6.94
C GLN A 394 -23.85 -9.63 8.33
N VAL A 395 -23.40 -8.61 9.08
CA VAL A 395 -24.01 -8.22 10.37
C VAL A 395 -25.26 -7.36 10.12
N HIS A 396 -25.28 -6.59 9.05
CA HIS A 396 -26.46 -5.82 8.62
C HIS A 396 -27.55 -6.69 8.00
N ALA A 397 -27.17 -7.83 7.40
CA ALA A 397 -28.07 -8.71 6.68
C ALA A 397 -29.27 -9.16 7.53
N PRO A 398 -30.46 -9.44 6.94
CA PRO A 398 -31.69 -9.75 7.68
C PRO A 398 -31.59 -10.86 8.72
N ALA A 399 -30.62 -11.78 8.56
CA ALA A 399 -30.38 -12.86 9.51
C ALA A 399 -29.89 -12.37 10.89
N VAL A 400 -29.19 -11.22 10.93
CA VAL A 400 -28.68 -10.59 12.16
C VAL A 400 -29.39 -9.26 12.41
N SER A 401 -29.51 -8.43 11.38
CA SER A 401 -30.25 -7.15 11.39
C SER A 401 -29.77 -6.18 12.48
N GLU A 402 -28.48 -6.16 12.78
CA GLU A 402 -27.88 -5.20 13.72
C GLU A 402 -27.19 -4.06 12.96
N ARG A 403 -27.52 -2.81 13.30
CA ARG A 403 -27.07 -1.60 12.60
C ARG A 403 -26.55 -0.50 13.54
N GLY A 404 -26.56 -0.72 14.85
CA GLY A 404 -25.92 0.14 15.84
C GLY A 404 -26.82 1.10 16.62
N ASP A 405 -28.15 1.01 16.50
CA ASP A 405 -29.14 1.95 17.09
C ASP A 405 -29.13 2.05 18.63
N LYS A 406 -28.45 1.12 19.33
CA LYS A 406 -28.25 1.14 20.79
C LYS A 406 -26.80 1.36 21.21
N ALA A 407 -25.99 1.98 20.35
CA ALA A 407 -24.62 2.36 20.66
C ALA A 407 -24.28 3.78 20.16
N LEU A 408 -23.19 4.32 20.70
CA LEU A 408 -22.59 5.58 20.28
C LEU A 408 -21.26 5.35 19.57
N VAL A 409 -21.00 6.14 18.55
CA VAL A 409 -19.68 6.32 17.94
C VAL A 409 -19.15 7.69 18.32
N GLY A 410 -18.08 7.69 19.12
CA GLY A 410 -17.33 8.90 19.49
C GLY A 410 -16.21 9.15 18.49
N LEU A 411 -15.99 10.40 18.08
CA LEU A 411 -14.87 10.81 17.24
C LEU A 411 -14.04 11.90 17.93
N ILE A 412 -12.72 11.73 17.95
CA ILE A 412 -11.77 12.81 18.25
C ILE A 412 -11.00 13.08 16.97
N ASP A 413 -11.41 14.11 16.24
CA ASP A 413 -10.96 14.38 14.87
C ASP A 413 -11.14 15.87 14.51
N THR A 414 -10.80 16.29 13.29
CA THR A 414 -10.76 17.72 12.91
C THR A 414 -12.14 18.37 12.74
N GLY A 415 -13.23 17.60 12.73
CA GLY A 415 -14.59 18.10 12.52
C GLY A 415 -15.51 17.12 11.83
N ILE A 416 -16.74 17.55 11.59
CA ILE A 416 -17.74 16.81 10.82
C ILE A 416 -18.64 17.80 10.08
N ASP A 417 -18.94 17.53 8.80
CA ASP A 417 -19.93 18.30 8.05
C ASP A 417 -21.33 17.92 8.51
N VAL A 418 -21.96 18.80 9.30
CA VAL A 418 -23.29 18.57 9.87
C VAL A 418 -24.41 18.53 8.83
N MET A 419 -24.16 19.03 7.62
CA MET A 419 -25.12 19.05 6.54
C MET A 419 -25.07 17.80 5.67
N HIS A 420 -24.02 16.98 5.78
CA HIS A 420 -23.86 15.81 4.95
C HIS A 420 -24.94 14.77 5.26
N GLU A 421 -25.69 14.34 4.23
CA GLU A 421 -26.91 13.52 4.42
C GLU A 421 -26.62 12.14 5.03
N ALA A 422 -25.39 11.64 4.90
CA ALA A 422 -24.96 10.38 5.50
C ALA A 422 -25.08 10.38 7.04
N PHE A 423 -25.19 11.53 7.70
CA PHE A 423 -25.35 11.65 9.15
C PHE A 423 -26.76 11.99 9.60
N LEU A 424 -27.72 12.02 8.66
CA LEU A 424 -29.14 12.09 8.97
C LEU A 424 -29.71 10.66 9.04
N ASP A 425 -30.84 10.48 9.70
CA ASP A 425 -31.64 9.26 9.61
C ASP A 425 -32.57 9.28 8.37
N GLY A 426 -33.39 8.24 8.22
CA GLY A 426 -34.33 8.12 7.10
C GLY A 426 -35.44 9.18 7.07
N GLU A 427 -35.64 9.90 8.18
CA GLU A 427 -36.63 10.98 8.33
C GLU A 427 -35.99 12.36 8.19
N GLY A 428 -34.67 12.43 7.94
CA GLY A 428 -33.92 13.68 7.81
C GLY A 428 -33.53 14.30 9.16
N LYS A 429 -33.64 13.56 10.27
CA LYS A 429 -33.18 14.02 11.58
C LYS A 429 -31.69 13.72 11.75
N THR A 430 -30.96 14.65 12.35
CA THR A 430 -29.53 14.46 12.63
C THR A 430 -29.30 13.31 13.62
N ARG A 431 -28.32 12.46 13.30
CA ARG A 431 -27.77 11.45 14.21
C ARG A 431 -26.54 11.98 14.97
N ILE A 432 -26.08 13.19 14.67
CA ILE A 432 -25.05 13.88 15.43
C ILE A 432 -25.68 14.43 16.70
N LEU A 433 -25.37 13.80 17.83
CA LEU A 433 -25.97 14.11 19.13
C LEU A 433 -25.29 15.32 19.79
N ALA A 434 -23.99 15.45 19.61
CA ALA A 434 -23.23 16.60 20.06
C ALA A 434 -21.90 16.78 19.32
N ILE A 435 -21.46 18.04 19.22
CA ILE A 435 -20.10 18.41 18.80
C ILE A 435 -19.50 19.30 19.86
N TRP A 436 -18.34 18.92 20.41
CA TRP A 436 -17.53 19.82 21.24
C TRP A 436 -16.35 20.35 20.42
N ASN A 437 -16.41 21.62 20.05
CA ASN A 437 -15.31 22.32 19.41
C ASN A 437 -14.43 23.01 20.46
N GLN A 438 -13.23 22.49 20.70
CA GLN A 438 -12.30 23.07 21.68
C GLN A 438 -11.58 24.33 21.17
N HIS A 439 -11.62 24.63 19.87
CA HIS A 439 -10.99 25.82 19.30
C HIS A 439 -11.75 27.11 19.64
N ASP A 440 -13.07 27.02 19.79
CA ASP A 440 -13.95 28.17 19.96
C ASP A 440 -14.09 28.57 21.44
N ALA A 441 -13.49 29.68 21.84
CA ALA A 441 -13.64 30.22 23.19
C ALA A 441 -15.02 30.88 23.43
N ALA A 442 -15.85 31.03 22.39
CA ALA A 442 -17.12 31.74 22.42
C ALA A 442 -18.32 30.79 22.26
N GLY A 443 -18.83 30.26 23.38
CA GLY A 443 -20.07 29.49 23.38
C GLY A 443 -20.34 28.78 24.71
N PRO A 444 -21.49 28.10 24.85
CA PRO A 444 -21.70 27.22 26.00
C PRO A 444 -20.69 26.07 25.92
N SER A 445 -19.78 26.00 26.87
CA SER A 445 -18.84 24.88 26.99
C SER A 445 -19.55 23.59 27.46
N PRO A 446 -18.84 22.44 27.46
CA PRO A 446 -19.36 21.21 28.06
C PRO A 446 -19.72 21.29 29.54
N ASN A 447 -19.50 22.43 30.22
CA ASN A 447 -20.04 22.67 31.56
C ASN A 447 -21.56 22.44 31.63
N ALA A 448 -22.27 22.65 30.51
CA ALA A 448 -23.70 22.37 30.39
C ALA A 448 -24.08 20.88 30.50
N ILE A 449 -23.12 19.97 30.27
CA ILE A 449 -23.25 18.52 30.45
C ILE A 449 -22.76 18.13 31.85
N ASP A 450 -21.62 18.68 32.27
CA ASP A 450 -21.05 18.42 33.58
C ASP A 450 -20.22 19.59 34.07
N THR A 451 -20.49 20.06 35.29
CA THR A 451 -19.86 21.24 35.87
C THR A 451 -18.35 21.08 36.13
N ALA A 452 -17.81 19.87 36.02
CA ALA A 452 -16.37 19.62 36.05
C ALA A 452 -15.62 20.22 34.85
N PHE A 453 -16.29 20.46 33.71
CA PHE A 453 -15.67 21.14 32.58
C PHE A 453 -15.65 22.66 32.81
N PRO A 454 -14.57 23.37 32.45
CA PRO A 454 -14.52 24.82 32.57
C PRO A 454 -15.61 25.49 31.73
N SER A 455 -16.27 26.50 32.28
CA SER A 455 -17.33 27.24 31.58
C SER A 455 -16.86 27.94 30.29
N THR A 456 -15.54 28.13 30.14
CA THR A 456 -14.88 28.87 29.07
C THR A 456 -14.13 27.99 28.06
N LEU A 457 -14.17 26.66 28.20
CA LEU A 457 -13.38 25.76 27.37
C LEU A 457 -14.18 25.20 26.19
N GLY A 458 -14.01 25.82 25.03
CA GLY A 458 -14.65 25.36 23.80
C GLY A 458 -16.14 25.69 23.72
N ARG A 459 -16.74 25.36 22.57
CA ARG A 459 -18.18 25.45 22.31
C ARG A 459 -18.79 24.07 22.11
N LEU A 460 -19.90 23.82 22.78
CA LEU A 460 -20.74 22.63 22.63
C LEU A 460 -21.94 22.96 21.75
N TRP A 461 -22.16 22.12 20.74
CA TRP A 461 -23.36 22.12 19.90
C TRP A 461 -24.17 20.85 20.19
N LEU A 462 -25.47 21.00 20.44
CA LEU A 462 -26.37 19.87 20.70
C LEU A 462 -27.18 19.50 19.44
N ALA A 463 -27.69 18.27 19.41
CA ALA A 463 -28.55 17.75 18.34
C ALA A 463 -29.68 18.71 17.92
N SER A 464 -30.29 19.42 18.89
CA SER A 464 -31.36 20.37 18.62
C SER A 464 -30.91 21.58 17.79
N GLU A 465 -29.71 22.08 18.04
CA GLU A 465 -29.13 23.21 17.29
C GLU A 465 -28.70 22.73 15.90
N ILE A 466 -28.06 21.56 15.85
CA ILE A 466 -27.66 20.91 14.59
C ILE A 466 -28.90 20.64 13.72
N GLN A 467 -30.01 20.18 14.30
CA GLN A 467 -31.25 19.98 13.56
C GLN A 467 -31.81 21.30 13.00
N GLN A 468 -31.71 22.39 13.76
CA GLN A 468 -32.11 23.71 13.26
C GLN A 468 -31.24 24.16 12.08
N MET A 469 -29.93 23.84 12.10
CA MET A 469 -29.04 24.09 10.96
C MET A 469 -29.43 23.26 9.73
N VAL A 470 -29.68 21.96 9.91
CA VAL A 470 -30.15 21.05 8.84
C VAL A 470 -31.46 21.55 8.23
N ASN A 471 -32.38 22.03 9.07
CA ASN A 471 -33.67 22.58 8.64
C ASN A 471 -33.57 24.01 8.07
N SER A 472 -32.36 24.57 7.95
CA SER A 472 -32.11 25.96 7.53
C SER A 472 -32.78 27.02 8.43
N ALA A 473 -33.11 26.67 9.66
CA ALA A 473 -33.66 27.56 10.69
C ALA A 473 -32.56 28.30 11.48
N MET A 474 -31.30 27.86 11.35
CA MET A 474 -30.11 28.48 11.92
C MET A 474 -28.99 28.49 10.87
N PRO A 475 -28.16 29.54 10.77
CA PRO A 475 -26.98 29.51 9.90
C PRO A 475 -25.99 28.43 10.36
N VAL A 476 -25.37 27.75 9.39
CA VAL A 476 -24.31 26.76 9.65
C VAL A 476 -22.98 27.51 9.87
N PRO A 477 -22.34 27.39 11.04
CA PRO A 477 -21.01 27.91 11.26
C PRO A 477 -19.99 27.29 10.28
N PRO A 478 -19.05 28.07 9.70
CA PRO A 478 -18.10 27.54 8.71
C PRO A 478 -17.31 26.32 9.19
N GLU A 479 -16.93 26.29 10.47
CA GLU A 479 -16.18 25.19 11.09
C GLU A 479 -16.96 23.87 11.16
N LEU A 480 -18.30 23.91 11.12
CA LEU A 480 -19.16 22.72 11.08
C LEU A 480 -19.43 22.23 9.65
N ARG A 481 -18.78 22.84 8.67
CA ARG A 481 -18.84 22.47 7.25
C ARG A 481 -17.49 22.69 6.55
N ASP A 482 -16.40 22.62 7.31
CA ASP A 482 -15.05 22.84 6.81
C ASP A 482 -14.72 21.77 5.74
N PRO A 483 -14.41 22.15 4.48
CA PRO A 483 -13.99 21.21 3.45
C PRO A 483 -12.75 20.39 3.82
N GLY A 484 -11.92 20.88 4.74
CA GLY A 484 -10.76 20.19 5.29
C GLY A 484 -11.07 19.22 6.43
N ALA A 485 -12.33 19.05 6.82
CA ALA A 485 -12.74 18.20 7.94
C ALA A 485 -12.57 16.70 7.63
N HIS A 486 -11.35 16.20 7.82
CA HIS A 486 -10.97 14.78 7.82
C HIS A 486 -11.97 13.89 8.59
N GLY A 487 -12.48 14.36 9.74
CA GLY A 487 -13.42 13.60 10.57
C GLY A 487 -14.77 13.28 9.91
N THR A 488 -15.18 14.02 8.88
CA THR A 488 -16.37 13.69 8.07
C THR A 488 -16.21 12.34 7.39
N HIS A 489 -15.04 12.10 6.78
CA HIS A 489 -14.75 10.85 6.10
C HIS A 489 -14.68 9.69 7.09
N VAL A 490 -14.01 9.90 8.22
CA VAL A 490 -13.86 8.92 9.32
C VAL A 490 -15.23 8.54 9.90
N ALA A 491 -16.07 9.52 10.21
CA ALA A 491 -17.42 9.31 10.73
C ALA A 491 -18.30 8.53 9.74
N SER A 492 -18.15 8.78 8.44
CA SER A 492 -18.90 8.07 7.41
C SER A 492 -18.53 6.59 7.34
N ILE A 493 -17.25 6.22 7.52
CA ILE A 493 -16.83 4.81 7.57
C ILE A 493 -17.39 4.12 8.81
N ALA A 494 -17.32 4.77 9.97
CA ALA A 494 -17.75 4.18 11.23
C ALA A 494 -19.27 4.08 11.34
N ALA A 495 -20.01 5.12 10.94
CA ALA A 495 -21.43 5.28 11.24
C ALA A 495 -22.25 6.02 10.16
N GLY A 496 -21.70 6.29 8.97
CA GLY A 496 -22.46 6.89 7.88
C GLY A 496 -23.55 5.94 7.37
N ARG A 497 -24.71 6.46 6.98
CA ARG A 497 -25.71 5.66 6.26
C ARG A 497 -25.50 5.74 4.75
N ALA A 498 -26.03 4.76 4.04
CA ALA A 498 -26.09 4.80 2.59
C ALA A 498 -26.87 6.04 2.10
N VAL A 499 -26.26 6.78 1.19
CA VAL A 499 -26.87 7.95 0.55
C VAL A 499 -26.20 8.26 -0.79
N GLY A 500 -26.99 8.52 -1.82
CA GLY A 500 -26.46 8.75 -3.16
C GLY A 500 -25.65 7.54 -3.64
N GLY A 501 -24.36 7.74 -3.91
CA GLY A 501 -23.41 6.67 -4.26
C GLY A 501 -22.62 6.10 -3.08
N LEU A 502 -22.82 6.62 -1.86
CA LEU A 502 -22.16 6.11 -0.67
C LEU A 502 -22.91 4.90 -0.11
N GLY A 503 -22.17 3.83 0.22
CA GLY A 503 -22.69 2.69 0.97
C GLY A 503 -22.90 3.01 2.45
N ASP A 504 -23.48 2.05 3.18
CA ASP A 504 -23.48 2.09 4.64
C ASP A 504 -22.04 1.99 5.17
N GLY A 505 -21.74 2.78 6.19
CA GLY A 505 -20.63 2.53 7.10
C GLY A 505 -20.90 1.33 7.99
N MET A 506 -20.01 1.06 8.94
CA MET A 506 -20.11 -0.13 9.78
C MET A 506 -21.31 -0.13 10.74
N ALA A 507 -21.64 1.00 11.38
CA ALA A 507 -22.77 1.13 12.31
C ALA A 507 -23.70 2.28 11.88
N PRO A 508 -24.43 2.13 10.76
CA PRO A 508 -25.14 3.22 10.08
C PRO A 508 -26.31 3.82 10.87
N GLU A 509 -26.72 3.22 12.00
CA GLU A 509 -27.79 3.72 12.87
C GLU A 509 -27.28 4.20 14.24
N ALA A 510 -25.97 4.09 14.50
CA ALA A 510 -25.39 4.59 15.76
C ALA A 510 -25.50 6.11 15.89
N GLY A 511 -25.64 6.57 17.14
CA GLY A 511 -25.56 7.99 17.48
C GLY A 511 -24.11 8.48 17.41
N ILE A 512 -23.89 9.69 16.90
CA ILE A 512 -22.55 10.23 16.64
C ILE A 512 -22.24 11.36 17.62
N VAL A 513 -21.07 11.32 18.26
CA VAL A 513 -20.59 12.39 19.14
C VAL A 513 -19.18 12.78 18.70
N VAL A 514 -18.94 14.07 18.42
CA VAL A 514 -17.65 14.53 17.88
C VAL A 514 -16.99 15.50 18.83
N VAL A 515 -15.67 15.38 18.99
CA VAL A 515 -14.82 16.39 19.63
C VAL A 515 -13.82 16.88 18.61
N MET A 516 -13.74 18.20 18.41
CA MET A 516 -12.73 18.87 17.59
C MET A 516 -11.65 19.38 18.53
N PRO A 517 -10.53 18.65 18.69
CA PRO A 517 -9.56 18.94 19.74
C PRO A 517 -8.67 20.13 19.35
N LYS A 518 -8.44 21.05 20.28
CA LYS A 518 -7.61 22.23 20.03
C LYS A 518 -6.13 21.84 20.01
N MET A 519 -5.62 21.59 18.80
CA MET A 519 -4.19 21.37 18.56
C MET A 519 -3.41 22.69 18.67
N LYS A 520 -2.07 22.63 18.60
CA LYS A 520 -1.19 23.80 18.70
C LYS A 520 -1.47 24.80 17.56
N SER A 521 -2.37 25.75 17.82
CA SER A 521 -2.82 26.78 16.88
C SER A 521 -1.97 28.03 17.02
N ASN A 522 -0.85 28.10 16.29
CA ASN A 522 0.07 29.26 16.23
C ASN A 522 0.84 29.55 17.56
N PRO A 523 2.17 29.80 17.51
CA PRO A 523 2.95 30.28 18.66
C PRO A 523 2.38 31.51 19.39
N ALA A 524 1.54 32.31 18.73
CA ALA A 524 0.89 33.50 19.29
C ALA A 524 -0.41 33.23 20.07
N ASP A 525 -0.90 32.00 20.16
CA ASP A 525 -2.11 31.64 20.91
C ASP A 525 -1.78 31.38 22.40
N PRO A 526 -2.14 32.29 23.32
CA PRO A 526 -1.82 32.14 24.74
C PRO A 526 -2.65 31.04 25.44
N VAL A 527 -3.61 30.41 24.74
CA VAL A 527 -4.56 29.42 25.27
C VAL A 527 -4.42 28.08 24.54
N SER A 528 -3.29 27.81 23.89
CA SER A 528 -3.04 26.47 23.33
C SER A 528 -2.86 25.46 24.47
N VAL A 529 -3.69 24.40 24.48
CA VAL A 529 -3.62 23.33 25.49
C VAL A 529 -2.78 22.13 25.04
N GLY A 530 -2.41 22.07 23.75
CA GLY A 530 -1.63 20.98 23.15
C GLY A 530 -2.41 19.67 22.97
N TYR A 531 -1.85 18.74 22.20
CA TYR A 531 -2.49 17.46 21.87
C TYR A 531 -2.89 16.66 23.11
N SER A 532 -1.99 16.52 24.08
CA SER A 532 -2.20 15.63 25.21
C SER A 532 -3.38 16.06 26.09
N VAL A 533 -3.48 17.35 26.41
CA VAL A 533 -4.56 17.88 27.27
C VAL A 533 -5.90 17.80 26.54
N SER A 534 -5.95 18.30 25.30
CA SER A 534 -7.16 18.32 24.48
C SER A 534 -7.77 16.92 24.30
N HIS A 535 -6.95 15.91 24.04
CA HIS A 535 -7.42 14.53 23.85
C HIS A 535 -7.86 13.84 25.15
N LEU A 536 -7.16 14.06 26.28
CA LEU A 536 -7.60 13.50 27.56
C LEU A 536 -8.94 14.10 28.00
N GLN A 537 -9.11 15.41 27.82
CA GLN A 537 -10.39 16.07 28.08
C GLN A 537 -11.49 15.57 27.14
N ALA A 538 -11.18 15.36 25.87
CA ALA A 538 -12.11 14.79 24.89
C ALA A 538 -12.60 13.39 25.31
N LEU A 539 -11.68 12.53 25.75
CA LEU A 539 -12.02 11.19 26.25
C LEU A 539 -12.88 11.25 27.51
N GLU A 540 -12.57 12.15 28.45
CA GLU A 540 -13.39 12.38 29.63
C GLU A 540 -14.81 12.84 29.27
N PHE A 541 -14.93 13.77 28.34
CA PHE A 541 -16.21 14.24 27.81
C PHE A 541 -17.02 13.09 27.20
N LEU A 542 -16.41 12.32 26.30
CA LEU A 542 -17.06 11.18 25.64
C LEU A 542 -17.51 10.12 26.65
N LYS A 543 -16.70 9.84 27.68
CA LYS A 543 -17.07 8.90 28.75
C LYS A 543 -18.26 9.39 29.57
N ARG A 544 -18.32 10.69 29.89
CA ARG A 544 -19.47 11.30 30.59
C ARG A 544 -20.73 11.29 29.72
N VAL A 545 -20.60 11.51 28.41
CA VAL A 545 -21.71 11.37 27.47
C VAL A 545 -22.25 9.93 27.45
N ALA A 546 -21.36 8.93 27.34
CA ALA A 546 -21.72 7.51 27.33
C ALA A 546 -22.40 7.05 28.63
N ALA A 547 -22.03 7.64 29.78
CA ALA A 547 -22.67 7.37 31.06
C ALA A 547 -24.15 7.81 31.13
N GLY A 548 -24.63 8.60 30.16
CA GLY A 548 -26.01 9.07 30.10
C GLY A 548 -26.34 10.10 31.18
N HIS A 549 -27.64 10.29 31.43
CA HIS A 549 -28.17 11.25 32.42
C HIS A 549 -27.69 12.69 32.20
N ASN A 550 -27.48 13.05 30.93
CA ASN A 550 -26.98 14.35 30.54
C ASN A 550 -27.76 14.90 29.33
N LYS A 551 -27.40 16.09 28.86
CA LYS A 551 -28.11 16.77 27.76
C LYS A 551 -27.91 16.13 26.38
N VAL A 552 -26.91 15.27 26.21
CA VAL A 552 -26.60 14.58 24.95
C VAL A 552 -27.31 13.23 24.87
N SER A 553 -27.24 12.45 25.95
CA SER A 553 -27.91 11.16 26.06
C SER A 553 -28.65 11.06 27.40
N ALA A 554 -29.96 10.84 27.33
CA ALA A 554 -30.79 10.65 28.52
C ALA A 554 -30.47 9.33 29.22
N ASP A 555 -30.33 8.26 28.42
CA ASP A 555 -30.00 6.92 28.89
C ASP A 555 -28.50 6.63 28.72
N PRO A 556 -27.89 5.80 29.58
CA PRO A 556 -26.55 5.29 29.37
C PRO A 556 -26.49 4.47 28.07
N LEU A 557 -25.55 4.79 27.19
CA LEU A 557 -25.33 4.07 25.94
C LEU A 557 -23.85 3.73 25.80
N PRO A 558 -23.51 2.47 25.45
CA PRO A 558 -22.13 2.07 25.25
C PRO A 558 -21.51 2.83 24.07
N MET A 559 -20.21 3.13 24.15
CA MET A 559 -19.52 3.95 23.16
C MET A 559 -18.20 3.33 22.70
N ALA A 560 -18.04 3.24 21.37
CA ALA A 560 -16.76 3.02 20.73
C ALA A 560 -16.19 4.36 20.23
N VAL A 561 -14.99 4.72 20.67
CA VAL A 561 -14.33 5.99 20.33
C VAL A 561 -13.26 5.76 19.29
N ASN A 562 -13.33 6.47 18.18
CA ASN A 562 -12.30 6.51 17.15
C ASN A 562 -11.37 7.72 17.36
N VAL A 563 -10.07 7.45 17.41
CA VAL A 563 -9.00 8.47 17.41
C VAL A 563 -8.14 8.27 16.17
N SER A 564 -8.22 9.18 15.21
CA SER A 564 -7.43 9.12 13.97
C SER A 564 -6.38 10.22 13.87
N LEU A 565 -5.88 10.62 15.05
CA LEU A 565 -4.80 11.57 15.26
C LEU A 565 -3.70 10.91 16.12
N GLY A 566 -2.49 11.45 16.09
CA GLY A 566 -1.37 10.92 16.87
C GLY A 566 -0.09 11.72 16.71
N MET A 567 0.86 11.42 17.59
CA MET A 567 2.18 12.05 17.71
C MET A 567 3.29 11.00 17.64
N ASN A 568 4.51 11.44 17.31
CA ASN A 568 5.66 10.57 17.17
C ASN A 568 6.65 10.72 18.31
N ALA A 569 6.83 11.91 18.88
CA ALA A 569 7.83 12.07 19.93
C ALA A 569 7.28 11.53 21.26
N GLY A 570 7.96 10.53 21.82
CA GLY A 570 7.57 9.87 23.05
C GLY A 570 8.27 8.54 23.24
N ALA A 571 7.97 7.84 24.34
CA ALA A 571 8.64 6.59 24.70
C ALA A 571 8.18 5.36 23.89
N HIS A 572 7.01 5.42 23.22
CA HIS A 572 6.44 4.31 22.45
C HIS A 572 6.25 3.00 23.21
N ASP A 573 6.16 3.06 24.53
CA ASP A 573 6.09 1.90 25.43
C ASP A 573 4.84 1.90 26.31
N GLY A 574 3.88 2.80 26.08
CA GLY A 574 2.63 2.86 26.83
C GLY A 574 2.73 3.61 28.17
N THR A 575 3.89 4.18 28.51
CA THR A 575 4.14 4.72 29.85
C THR A 575 3.98 6.23 29.96
N SER A 576 4.00 6.97 28.85
CA SER A 576 3.85 8.42 28.91
C SER A 576 2.56 8.82 29.63
N LEU A 577 2.54 9.97 30.30
CA LEU A 577 1.32 10.45 30.98
C LEU A 577 0.08 10.48 30.08
N LEU A 578 0.25 10.76 28.79
CA LEU A 578 -0.83 10.70 27.80
C LEU A 578 -1.37 9.27 27.66
N GLU A 579 -0.50 8.29 27.43
CA GLU A 579 -0.87 6.88 27.28
C GLU A 579 -1.43 6.28 28.57
N ALA A 580 -0.85 6.65 29.72
CA ALA A 580 -1.38 6.32 31.03
C ALA A 580 -2.80 6.89 31.23
N GLY A 581 -3.04 8.12 30.75
CA GLY A 581 -4.35 8.74 30.70
C GLY A 581 -5.36 7.96 29.84
N PHE A 582 -4.96 7.59 28.61
CA PHE A 582 -5.75 6.74 27.71
C PHE A 582 -6.09 5.38 28.32
N ASP A 583 -5.18 4.80 29.09
CA ASP A 583 -5.46 3.58 29.82
C ASP A 583 -6.37 3.79 31.03
N SER A 584 -6.17 4.89 31.76
CA SER A 584 -6.94 5.21 32.96
C SER A 584 -8.41 5.48 32.68
N ILE A 585 -8.75 6.03 31.50
CA ILE A 585 -10.13 6.32 31.13
C ILE A 585 -11.01 5.08 31.07
N THR A 586 -10.45 3.89 30.88
CA THR A 586 -11.19 2.61 30.91
C THR A 586 -10.87 1.78 32.15
N ASN A 587 -10.27 2.38 33.19
CA ASN A 587 -9.75 1.69 34.37
C ASN A 587 -8.83 0.53 33.97
N LYS A 588 -7.84 0.84 33.12
CA LYS A 588 -6.95 -0.14 32.49
C LYS A 588 -7.75 -1.21 31.72
N GLY A 589 -8.77 -0.80 30.96
CA GLY A 589 -9.59 -1.64 30.08
C GLY A 589 -10.63 -2.51 30.76
N ARG A 590 -10.93 -2.27 32.05
CA ARG A 590 -11.86 -3.06 32.85
C ARG A 590 -13.27 -2.50 32.90
N ASP A 591 -13.43 -1.20 32.69
CA ASP A 591 -14.74 -0.56 32.69
C ASP A 591 -15.55 -1.05 31.47
N PRO A 592 -16.80 -1.48 31.67
CA PRO A 592 -17.65 -1.99 30.60
C PRO A 592 -18.26 -0.85 29.77
N GLY A 593 -18.56 -1.13 28.50
CA GLY A 593 -19.34 -0.23 27.63
C GLY A 593 -18.57 0.98 27.08
N PHE A 594 -17.25 1.04 27.25
CA PHE A 594 -16.42 2.10 26.68
C PHE A 594 -15.10 1.53 26.15
N VAL A 595 -14.78 1.81 24.89
CA VAL A 595 -13.55 1.33 24.24
C VAL A 595 -12.96 2.41 23.33
N VAL A 596 -11.64 2.49 23.30
CA VAL A 596 -10.90 3.44 22.45
C VAL A 596 -10.16 2.67 21.36
N VAL A 597 -10.42 3.06 20.12
CA VAL A 597 -9.78 2.54 18.90
C VAL A 597 -8.96 3.67 18.30
N LYS A 598 -7.71 3.38 17.95
CA LYS A 598 -6.79 4.37 17.39
C LYS A 598 -6.09 3.85 16.14
N SER A 599 -5.94 4.71 15.14
CA SER A 599 -5.17 4.42 13.93
C SER A 599 -3.70 4.16 14.26
N ALA A 600 -3.02 3.23 13.58
CA ALA A 600 -1.63 2.89 13.90
C ALA A 600 -0.64 4.04 13.61
N GLY A 601 -0.96 4.97 12.72
CA GLY A 601 -0.04 5.99 12.22
C GLY A 601 0.43 5.70 10.79
N ASN A 602 0.92 6.72 10.12
CA ASN A 602 1.30 6.66 8.70
C ASN A 602 2.80 6.95 8.48
N GLU A 603 3.65 6.55 9.43
CA GLU A 603 5.05 7.01 9.54
C GLU A 603 6.08 6.06 8.92
N ARG A 604 5.65 4.85 8.53
CA ARG A 604 6.57 3.86 7.98
C ARG A 604 7.16 4.35 6.65
N GLY A 605 8.49 4.35 6.57
CA GLY A 605 9.24 4.73 5.36
C GLY A 605 9.31 6.23 5.09
N PHE A 606 8.91 7.07 6.06
CA PHE A 606 9.02 8.54 5.98
C PHE A 606 10.14 9.11 6.85
N GLY A 607 10.98 8.25 7.44
CA GLY A 607 12.14 8.62 8.25
C GLY A 607 11.81 9.45 9.49
N GLY A 608 10.64 9.22 10.09
CA GLY A 608 10.26 9.81 11.39
C GLY A 608 10.93 9.14 12.60
N HIS A 609 11.57 7.98 12.40
CA HIS A 609 12.23 7.20 13.44
C HIS A 609 13.60 6.70 12.98
N ALA A 610 14.58 6.76 13.88
CA ALA A 610 15.87 6.11 13.74
C ALA A 610 16.17 5.26 14.97
N ARG A 611 16.94 4.21 14.76
CA ARG A 611 17.43 3.34 15.83
C ARG A 611 18.90 3.03 15.60
N ILE A 612 19.68 3.15 16.66
CA ILE A 612 21.04 2.59 16.72
C ILE A 612 21.10 1.60 17.87
N GLN A 613 21.84 0.52 17.67
CA GLN A 613 22.22 -0.39 18.74
C GLN A 613 23.54 0.12 19.29
N ALA A 614 23.62 0.49 20.57
CA ALA A 614 24.81 1.06 21.16
C ALA A 614 25.99 0.07 21.14
N PHE A 615 27.19 0.63 21.07
CA PHE A 615 28.42 -0.02 20.66
C PHE A 615 29.57 0.80 21.26
N ASN A 616 30.79 0.25 21.24
CA ASN A 616 31.97 0.97 21.70
C ASN A 616 32.35 2.05 20.67
N GLY A 617 32.27 3.33 21.05
CA GLY A 617 32.70 4.46 20.22
C GLY A 617 31.61 5.52 20.01
N ILE A 618 31.79 6.35 18.99
CA ILE A 618 30.83 7.38 18.55
C ILE A 618 30.07 6.86 17.33
N MET A 619 28.73 6.95 17.32
CA MET A 619 27.92 6.71 16.14
C MET A 619 27.01 7.92 15.89
N PRO A 620 26.98 8.38 14.65
CA PRO A 620 26.08 9.43 14.24
C PRO A 620 24.69 8.86 13.94
N ILE A 621 23.66 9.53 14.45
CA ILE A 621 22.28 9.42 13.95
C ILE A 621 22.06 10.63 13.06
N THR A 622 21.88 10.42 11.76
CA THR A 622 21.83 11.52 10.79
C THR A 622 20.45 11.71 10.19
N TRP A 623 20.10 12.96 9.90
CA TRP A 623 18.87 13.31 9.17
C TRP A 623 19.13 14.43 8.18
N GLU A 624 18.32 14.47 7.14
CA GLU A 624 18.21 15.61 6.24
C GLU A 624 17.09 16.54 6.73
N SER A 625 17.35 17.84 6.72
CA SER A 625 16.36 18.89 6.94
C SER A 625 16.18 19.68 5.65
N ASP A 626 14.95 19.84 5.18
CA ASP A 626 14.66 20.66 4.00
C ASP A 626 14.25 22.11 4.35
N ALA A 627 13.95 22.89 3.31
CA ALA A 627 13.63 24.32 3.38
C ALA A 627 12.18 24.63 3.82
N THR A 628 11.38 23.62 4.16
CA THR A 628 10.03 23.83 4.67
C THR A 628 10.09 24.67 5.93
N PHE A 629 9.30 25.74 5.99
CA PHE A 629 9.25 26.62 7.15
C PHE A 629 8.69 25.89 8.37
N ARG A 630 9.45 25.91 9.47
CA ARG A 630 9.10 25.30 10.74
C ARG A 630 9.56 26.19 11.88
N PHE A 631 8.74 26.30 12.91
CA PHE A 631 9.08 27.06 14.11
C PHE A 631 10.08 26.32 15.00
N GLU A 632 10.04 25.00 14.98
CA GLU A 632 10.88 24.14 15.80
C GLU A 632 10.90 22.72 15.21
N ASP A 633 12.08 22.09 15.17
CA ASP A 633 12.19 20.63 15.11
C ASP A 633 12.30 20.09 16.53
N TYR A 634 11.45 19.12 16.86
CA TYR A 634 11.40 18.49 18.18
C TYR A 634 11.74 17.00 18.05
N PHE A 635 12.73 16.54 18.82
CA PHE A 635 13.13 15.15 18.86
C PHE A 635 13.12 14.62 20.29
N GLU A 636 12.76 13.36 20.44
CA GLU A 636 13.01 12.60 21.66
C GLU A 636 13.88 11.37 21.38
N VAL A 637 14.91 11.22 22.20
CA VAL A 637 15.84 10.10 22.20
C VAL A 637 15.62 9.28 23.45
N TRP A 638 15.37 7.99 23.32
CA TRP A 638 15.08 7.07 24.43
C TRP A 638 16.04 5.88 24.47
N TYR A 639 16.57 5.58 25.65
CA TYR A 639 17.51 4.50 25.88
C TYR A 639 17.50 4.01 27.34
N GLY A 640 18.03 2.81 27.57
CA GLY A 640 18.05 2.21 28.91
C GLY A 640 18.91 3.01 29.90
N ALA A 641 18.37 3.27 31.11
CA ALA A 641 19.07 4.07 32.12
C ALA A 641 20.30 3.40 32.77
N LEU A 642 20.64 2.17 32.35
CA LEU A 642 21.89 1.51 32.72
C LEU A 642 23.08 1.97 31.87
N ASP A 643 22.81 2.56 30.71
CA ASP A 643 23.83 3.01 29.77
C ASP A 643 24.16 4.48 30.01
N ASP A 644 25.45 4.75 30.19
CA ASP A 644 25.99 6.11 30.28
C ASP A 644 26.43 6.57 28.88
N LEU A 645 25.69 7.53 28.33
CA LEU A 645 25.85 8.05 26.98
C LEU A 645 26.10 9.56 27.00
N THR A 646 26.89 10.05 26.05
CA THR A 646 27.03 11.48 25.79
C THR A 646 26.60 11.85 24.38
N PHE A 647 26.12 13.07 24.21
CA PHE A 647 25.47 13.54 23.00
C PHE A 647 26.09 14.83 22.51
N THR A 648 26.30 14.93 21.20
CA THR A 648 26.77 16.17 20.55
C THR A 648 25.99 16.34 19.26
N LEU A 649 25.33 17.49 19.11
CA LEU A 649 24.62 17.84 17.89
C LEU A 649 25.58 18.53 16.93
N VAL A 650 25.57 18.13 15.67
CA VAL A 650 26.39 18.70 14.60
C VAL A 650 25.47 19.26 13.51
N ASP A 651 25.71 20.52 13.15
CA ASP A 651 24.96 21.20 12.09
C ASP A 651 25.49 20.83 10.68
N PRO A 652 24.78 21.22 9.61
CA PRO A 652 25.23 21.00 8.23
C PRO A 652 26.59 21.60 7.85
N ALA A 653 27.09 22.59 8.60
CA ALA A 653 28.42 23.16 8.40
C ALA A 653 29.53 22.40 9.15
N GLY A 654 29.18 21.38 9.94
CA GLY A 654 30.11 20.61 10.76
C GLY A 654 30.43 21.25 12.11
N ASN A 655 29.75 22.33 12.49
CA ASN A 655 29.90 22.89 13.83
C ASN A 655 29.21 21.97 14.84
N ALA A 656 29.80 21.83 16.03
CA ALA A 656 29.30 20.95 17.08
C ALA A 656 28.81 21.75 18.29
N SER A 657 27.71 21.31 18.90
CA SER A 657 27.24 21.82 20.18
C SER A 657 28.15 21.38 21.34
N PRO A 658 28.06 22.03 22.51
CA PRO A 658 28.61 21.48 23.74
C PRO A 658 28.03 20.09 24.07
N VAL A 659 28.87 19.22 24.63
CA VAL A 659 28.48 17.85 25.00
C VAL A 659 27.39 17.85 26.08
N VAL A 660 26.29 17.15 25.84
CA VAL A 660 25.33 16.77 26.88
C VAL A 660 25.72 15.42 27.47
N SER A 661 25.74 15.34 28.79
CA SER A 661 26.23 14.20 29.57
C SER A 661 25.58 14.17 30.97
N HIS A 662 25.88 13.14 31.76
CA HIS A 662 25.50 13.05 33.17
C HIS A 662 25.86 14.32 33.98
N SER A 663 27.06 14.89 33.77
CA SER A 663 27.53 16.10 34.46
C SER A 663 27.01 17.41 33.84
N ASN A 664 26.55 17.38 32.59
CA ASN A 664 26.05 18.54 31.87
C ASN A 664 24.75 18.18 31.15
N LYS A 665 23.65 18.17 31.90
CA LYS A 665 22.38 17.61 31.42
C LYS A 665 21.59 18.54 30.52
N LYS A 666 21.90 19.84 30.49
CA LYS A 666 21.14 20.81 29.72
C LYS A 666 22.07 21.78 29.00
N VAL A 667 21.88 21.89 27.69
CA VAL A 667 22.65 22.78 26.82
C VAL A 667 21.68 23.66 26.04
N THR A 668 21.90 24.97 26.08
CA THR A 668 21.32 25.94 25.14
C THR A 668 22.45 26.56 24.36
N HIS A 669 22.42 26.48 23.04
CA HIS A 669 23.51 26.92 22.18
C HIS A 669 23.02 27.49 20.85
N THR A 670 23.78 28.41 20.27
CA THR A 670 23.55 28.87 18.90
C THR A 670 24.40 28.02 17.97
N LEU A 671 23.76 27.25 17.07
CA LEU A 671 24.45 26.36 16.14
C LEU A 671 23.93 26.62 14.72
N GLY A 672 24.81 27.06 13.82
CA GLY A 672 24.44 27.33 12.42
C GLY A 672 23.33 28.38 12.22
N GLY A 673 23.19 29.35 13.14
CA GLY A 673 22.08 30.32 13.11
C GLY A 673 20.75 29.81 13.70
N ASN A 674 20.76 28.62 14.31
CA ASN A 674 19.63 28.05 15.04
C ASN A 674 19.88 28.14 16.55
N VAL A 675 18.82 28.33 17.33
CA VAL A 675 18.83 28.09 18.78
C VAL A 675 18.55 26.61 18.99
N VAL A 676 19.50 25.92 19.62
CA VAL A 676 19.38 24.51 19.98
C VAL A 676 19.24 24.39 21.49
N LEU A 677 18.22 23.66 21.94
CA LEU A 677 18.09 23.18 23.31
C LEU A 677 18.23 21.66 23.33
N MET A 678 19.13 21.16 24.17
CA MET A 678 19.24 19.72 24.45
C MET A 678 19.10 19.50 25.96
N GLU A 679 18.18 18.65 26.38
CA GLU A 679 17.92 18.37 27.81
C GLU A 679 17.82 16.86 28.08
N LEU A 680 18.75 16.35 28.88
CA LEU A 680 18.84 14.97 29.31
C LEU A 680 18.15 14.78 30.67
N VAL A 681 17.12 13.93 30.67
CA VAL A 681 16.45 13.42 31.86
C VAL A 681 16.84 11.96 32.02
N GLU A 682 17.65 11.67 33.04
CA GLU A 682 18.00 10.30 33.39
C GLU A 682 16.95 9.71 34.32
N ARG A 683 16.62 8.41 34.14
CA ARG A 683 15.63 7.70 34.95
C ARG A 683 14.29 8.46 35.00
N HIS A 684 13.73 8.69 33.82
CA HIS A 684 12.45 9.34 33.62
C HIS A 684 11.38 8.70 34.50
N VAL A 685 10.53 9.52 35.10
CA VAL A 685 9.58 9.08 36.14
C VAL A 685 8.56 8.05 35.63
N ASP A 686 8.25 8.08 34.34
CA ASP A 686 7.21 7.24 33.73
C ASP A 686 7.63 5.77 33.56
N ASN A 687 8.89 5.50 33.19
CA ASN A 687 9.36 4.15 32.85
C ASN A 687 10.75 3.80 33.39
N GLY A 688 11.47 4.75 33.97
CA GLY A 688 12.82 4.57 34.50
C GLY A 688 13.93 4.61 33.44
N ASP A 689 13.61 4.82 32.16
CA ASP A 689 14.59 4.98 31.08
C ASP A 689 15.14 6.40 31.00
N SER A 690 16.22 6.61 30.26
CA SER A 690 16.77 7.93 30.03
C SER A 690 16.20 8.54 28.75
N ARG A 691 15.91 9.84 28.79
CA ARG A 691 15.37 10.62 27.68
C ARG A 691 16.23 11.84 27.40
N LEU A 692 16.66 12.04 26.16
CA LEU A 692 17.18 13.32 25.69
C LEU A 692 16.14 13.99 24.80
N VAL A 693 15.75 15.22 25.13
CA VAL A 693 14.96 16.10 24.26
C VAL A 693 15.91 16.98 23.46
N ILE A 694 15.64 17.15 22.18
CA ILE A 694 16.35 18.10 21.31
C ILE A 694 15.30 19.01 20.65
N GLN A 695 15.49 20.31 20.79
CA GLN A 695 14.72 21.34 20.10
C GLN A 695 15.65 22.18 19.25
N ILE A 696 15.29 22.41 18.00
CA ILE A 696 16.03 23.26 17.06
C ILE A 696 15.07 24.30 16.52
N ALA A 697 15.30 25.58 16.82
CA ALA A 697 14.48 26.68 16.36
C ALA A 697 15.33 27.71 15.58
N PRO A 698 14.79 28.36 14.55
CA PRO A 698 15.54 29.37 13.80
C PRO A 698 15.71 30.67 14.61
N GLN A 699 16.83 31.37 14.46
CA GLN A 699 16.97 32.72 15.03
C GLN A 699 16.27 33.82 14.22
N SER A 700 16.10 33.63 12.90
CA SER A 700 15.52 34.64 12.03
C SER A 700 14.56 34.08 10.98
N ALA A 701 15.03 33.24 10.06
CA ALA A 701 14.26 32.88 8.86
C ALA A 701 13.75 31.43 8.84
N GLN A 702 14.65 30.45 8.92
CA GLN A 702 14.31 29.03 8.80
C GLN A 702 15.38 28.15 9.47
N ILE A 703 14.99 26.93 9.83
CA ILE A 703 15.95 25.93 10.33
C ILE A 703 16.94 25.61 9.21
N GLN A 704 18.22 25.45 9.54
CA GLN A 704 19.25 25.21 8.53
C GLN A 704 18.98 23.95 7.71
N VAL A 705 19.00 24.12 6.39
CA VAL A 705 18.82 23.05 5.40
C VAL A 705 20.10 22.22 5.30
N GLY A 706 19.94 20.92 5.11
CA GLY A 706 21.02 19.97 4.88
C GLY A 706 21.12 18.91 5.97
N ARG A 707 22.28 18.25 5.99
CA ARG A 707 22.50 17.09 6.83
C ARG A 707 22.91 17.45 8.24
N TRP A 708 22.09 17.08 9.21
CA TRP A 708 22.38 17.16 10.63
C TRP A 708 22.83 15.80 11.17
N SER A 709 23.55 15.81 12.29
CA SER A 709 23.95 14.60 13.00
C SER A 709 23.85 14.75 14.51
N LEU A 710 23.24 13.78 15.18
CA LEU A 710 23.39 13.56 16.61
C LEU A 710 24.47 12.48 16.82
N ASN A 711 25.65 12.91 17.26
CA ASN A 711 26.72 11.99 17.63
C ASN A 711 26.44 11.43 19.03
N VAL A 712 26.25 10.12 19.10
CA VAL A 712 26.00 9.37 20.34
C VAL A 712 27.25 8.59 20.70
N GLN A 713 27.79 8.83 21.89
CA GLN A 713 28.98 8.14 22.39
C GLN A 713 28.66 7.31 23.63
N GLY A 714 29.01 6.02 23.59
CA GLY A 714 28.94 5.15 24.77
C GLY A 714 30.14 5.34 25.70
N ILE A 715 29.89 5.67 26.97
CA ILE A 715 30.93 5.78 28.01
C ILE A 715 30.96 4.52 28.86
N ASN A 716 29.82 4.15 29.46
CA ASN A 716 29.66 2.92 30.23
C ASN A 716 28.34 2.24 29.84
N VAL A 717 28.39 1.39 28.82
CA VAL A 717 27.23 0.67 28.31
C VAL A 717 27.10 -0.66 29.07
N ARG A 718 25.98 -0.85 29.77
CA ARG A 718 25.75 -1.99 30.69
C ARG A 718 24.50 -2.78 30.35
N SER A 719 23.59 -2.23 29.55
CA SER A 719 22.44 -2.96 29.04
C SER A 719 22.89 -4.13 28.19
N ARG A 720 22.18 -5.27 28.30
CA ARG A 720 22.49 -6.47 27.52
C ARG A 720 22.28 -6.27 26.02
N ASP A 721 21.30 -5.45 25.66
CA ASP A 721 20.99 -5.04 24.29
C ASP A 721 20.77 -3.53 24.30
N PRO A 722 21.85 -2.72 24.27
CA PRO A 722 21.73 -1.28 24.41
C PRO A 722 21.17 -0.73 23.09
N VAL A 723 19.99 -0.11 23.17
CA VAL A 723 19.31 0.46 22.00
C VAL A 723 18.98 1.91 22.29
N VAL A 724 19.29 2.77 21.34
CA VAL A 724 18.89 4.17 21.33
C VAL A 724 17.89 4.36 20.20
N ASN A 725 16.67 4.76 20.55
CA ASN A 725 15.65 5.13 19.58
C ASN A 725 15.51 6.65 19.55
N VAL A 726 15.30 7.21 18.37
CA VAL A 726 15.07 8.63 18.17
C VAL A 726 13.85 8.81 17.30
N TRP A 727 12.91 9.62 17.76
CA TRP A 727 11.77 10.06 16.97
C TRP A 727 11.82 11.57 16.78
N VAL A 728 11.50 12.02 15.58
CA VAL A 728 11.12 13.41 15.34
C VAL A 728 9.62 13.52 15.53
N GLU A 729 9.16 14.59 16.17
CA GLU A 729 7.73 14.87 16.28
C GLU A 729 7.11 14.99 14.90
N ARG A 730 5.87 14.52 14.79
CA ARG A 730 5.16 14.47 13.52
C ARG A 730 4.92 15.88 12.99
N ASP A 731 5.38 16.08 11.75
CA ASP A 731 4.96 17.15 10.87
C ASP A 731 4.51 16.50 9.55
N ASP A 732 3.30 16.82 9.10
CA ASP A 732 2.75 16.26 7.86
C ASP A 732 3.52 16.76 6.62
N ALA A 733 4.23 17.89 6.73
CA ALA A 733 5.14 18.35 5.67
C ALA A 733 6.42 17.50 5.56
N ARG A 734 6.77 16.73 6.62
CA ARG A 734 7.87 15.73 6.63
C ARG A 734 9.23 16.29 6.21
N ALA A 735 9.49 17.51 6.65
CA ALA A 735 10.68 18.25 6.30
C ALA A 735 11.98 17.68 6.90
N VAL A 736 11.85 16.84 7.93
CA VAL A 736 12.94 16.14 8.60
C VAL A 736 12.83 14.65 8.30
N ARG A 737 13.90 14.07 7.77
CA ARG A 737 13.97 12.64 7.48
C ARG A 737 15.28 12.03 7.94
N PHE A 738 15.20 11.06 8.84
CA PHE A 738 16.37 10.26 9.19
C PHE A 738 16.91 9.50 7.97
N THR A 739 18.22 9.59 7.78
CA THR A 739 18.96 8.77 6.80
C THR A 739 19.37 7.43 7.40
N THR A 740 19.32 7.32 8.73
CA THR A 740 19.47 6.07 9.50
C THR A 740 18.10 5.53 9.93
N GLU A 741 17.08 5.66 9.08
CA GLU A 741 15.71 5.31 9.43
C GLU A 741 15.52 3.80 9.66
N VAL A 742 14.58 3.46 10.54
CA VAL A 742 14.14 2.08 10.76
C VAL A 742 12.61 2.02 10.60
N PRO A 743 12.07 1.05 9.83
CA PRO A 743 10.64 1.02 9.53
C PRO A 743 9.79 0.42 10.67
N GLU A 744 10.39 -0.26 11.65
CA GLU A 744 9.73 -0.79 12.85
C GLU A 744 9.64 0.23 14.00
N VAL A 745 8.75 -0.01 14.97
CA VAL A 745 8.52 0.87 16.13
C VAL A 745 8.12 2.30 15.71
N THR A 746 7.28 2.37 14.68
CA THR A 746 6.77 3.60 14.06
C THR A 746 5.31 3.87 14.40
N LEU A 747 4.69 3.07 15.28
CA LEU A 747 3.32 3.27 15.75
C LEU A 747 3.19 4.64 16.40
N SER A 748 2.28 5.49 15.95
CA SER A 748 2.13 6.78 16.61
C SER A 748 1.51 6.63 18.00
N ILE A 749 1.89 7.50 18.92
CA ILE A 749 1.30 7.62 20.25
C ILE A 749 -0.07 8.31 20.11
N PRO A 750 -1.11 7.91 20.88
CA PRO A 750 -1.10 6.94 21.98
C PRO A 750 -1.48 5.51 21.56
N GLY A 751 -1.17 5.09 20.33
CA GLY A 751 -1.49 3.75 19.82
C GLY A 751 -0.65 2.65 20.49
N THR A 752 0.36 3.05 21.24
CA THR A 752 1.22 2.21 22.05
C THR A 752 0.67 2.00 23.47
N ALA A 753 -0.41 2.66 23.89
CA ALA A 753 -1.09 2.39 25.17
C ALA A 753 -1.60 0.92 25.28
N ASP A 754 -1.76 0.39 26.50
CA ASP A 754 -2.09 -1.03 26.73
C ASP A 754 -3.52 -1.39 26.29
N THR A 755 -4.47 -0.49 26.58
CA THR A 755 -5.90 -0.78 26.48
C THR A 755 -6.56 -0.25 25.21
N VAL A 756 -5.88 0.65 24.51
CA VAL A 756 -6.29 1.17 23.21
C VAL A 756 -6.21 0.04 22.18
N ILE A 757 -7.19 -0.09 21.29
CA ILE A 757 -7.14 -1.01 20.15
C ILE A 757 -6.48 -0.29 18.98
N THR A 758 -5.33 -0.78 18.51
CA THR A 758 -4.48 -0.11 17.52
C THR A 758 -4.63 -0.78 16.17
N VAL A 759 -5.00 -0.01 15.14
CA VAL A 759 -5.44 -0.56 13.84
C VAL A 759 -4.54 -0.11 12.70
N ALA A 760 -3.89 -1.07 12.02
CA ALA A 760 -3.12 -0.84 10.80
C ALA A 760 -4.01 -0.78 9.55
N ALA A 761 -3.47 -0.19 8.47
CA ALA A 761 -4.17 -0.05 7.19
C ALA A 761 -3.74 -1.15 6.23
N CYS A 762 -4.72 -1.88 5.70
CA CYS A 762 -4.53 -2.84 4.62
C CYS A 762 -5.32 -2.48 3.37
N HIS A 763 -4.97 -3.13 2.27
CA HIS A 763 -5.73 -3.09 1.03
C HIS A 763 -6.96 -4.00 1.13
N VAL A 764 -7.98 -3.71 0.33
CA VAL A 764 -9.05 -4.67 0.05
C VAL A 764 -8.50 -5.68 -0.97
N GLY A 765 -8.30 -6.93 -0.55
CA GLY A 765 -7.85 -8.00 -1.44
C GLY A 765 -6.99 -9.07 -0.78
N THR A 766 -6.74 -10.13 -1.54
CA THR A 766 -5.86 -11.24 -1.16
C THR A 766 -4.74 -11.40 -2.19
N PRO A 767 -3.47 -11.60 -1.78
CA PRO A 767 -3.01 -11.76 -0.39
C PRO A 767 -3.15 -10.47 0.44
N LEU A 768 -3.20 -10.61 1.77
CA LEU A 768 -3.29 -9.45 2.68
C LEU A 768 -2.06 -8.55 2.49
N GLN A 769 -2.29 -7.32 2.05
CA GLN A 769 -1.26 -6.31 1.83
C GLN A 769 -1.52 -5.11 2.72
N LEU A 770 -0.48 -4.58 3.36
CA LEU A 770 -0.55 -3.33 4.11
C LEU A 770 -0.32 -2.15 3.20
N THR A 771 -0.99 -1.04 3.49
CA THR A 771 -0.64 0.26 2.92
C THR A 771 0.81 0.58 3.28
N SER A 772 1.59 1.06 2.32
CA SER A 772 3.04 1.28 2.48
C SER A 772 3.39 2.19 3.67
N SER A 773 2.54 3.18 3.94
CA SER A 773 2.68 4.13 5.04
C SER A 773 2.29 3.59 6.40
N SER A 774 1.54 2.47 6.48
CA SER A 774 1.01 1.96 7.74
C SER A 774 2.14 1.67 8.73
N SER A 775 2.13 2.35 9.86
CA SER A 775 3.12 2.19 10.93
C SER A 775 3.20 0.74 11.43
N PHE A 776 4.41 0.33 11.80
CA PHE A 776 4.73 -1.02 12.28
C PHE A 776 5.09 -0.98 13.76
N GLY A 777 4.69 -2.01 14.49
CA GLY A 777 5.21 -2.28 15.82
C GLY A 777 6.52 -3.07 15.79
N PRO A 778 6.83 -3.82 16.87
CA PRO A 778 6.12 -3.80 18.16
C PRO A 778 6.22 -2.42 18.83
N THR A 779 5.63 -2.28 20.02
CA THR A 779 5.98 -1.14 20.90
C THR A 779 7.47 -1.21 21.29
N ARG A 780 8.03 -0.12 21.81
CA ARG A 780 9.44 -0.08 22.24
C ARG A 780 9.74 -1.11 23.34
N ASP A 781 8.77 -1.39 24.22
CA ASP A 781 8.83 -2.43 25.26
C ASP A 781 8.45 -3.84 24.76
N GLY A 782 8.23 -4.02 23.45
CA GLY A 782 8.06 -5.33 22.83
C GLY A 782 6.64 -5.89 22.86
N ARG A 783 5.63 -5.14 23.29
CA ARG A 783 4.23 -5.57 23.22
C ARG A 783 3.78 -5.70 21.77
N ALA A 784 2.95 -6.72 21.56
CA ALA A 784 2.33 -7.04 20.27
C ALA A 784 1.32 -5.94 19.88
N LYS A 785 1.78 -5.03 19.04
CA LYS A 785 1.02 -3.97 18.37
C LYS A 785 1.48 -3.88 16.90
N PRO A 786 0.62 -3.41 15.97
CA PRO A 786 -0.80 -3.10 16.15
C PRO A 786 -1.61 -4.37 16.48
N ASP A 787 -2.85 -4.22 16.94
CA ASP A 787 -3.64 -5.38 17.35
C ASP A 787 -4.12 -6.18 16.14
N LEU A 788 -4.58 -5.47 15.12
CA LEU A 788 -5.07 -6.00 13.84
C LEU A 788 -4.96 -4.92 12.75
N CYS A 789 -5.33 -5.28 11.51
CA CYS A 789 -5.52 -4.32 10.43
C CYS A 789 -6.96 -4.31 9.89
N ALA A 790 -7.31 -3.23 9.20
CA ALA A 790 -8.56 -3.08 8.47
C ALA A 790 -8.33 -2.29 7.17
N PRO A 791 -9.27 -2.29 6.21
CA PRO A 791 -9.14 -1.55 4.97
C PRO A 791 -8.87 -0.07 5.19
N GLY A 792 -7.75 0.42 4.66
CA GLY A 792 -7.35 1.81 4.75
C GLY A 792 -6.79 2.37 3.45
N ASN A 793 -6.81 1.61 2.36
CA ASN A 793 -6.36 2.07 1.04
C ASN A 793 -7.54 2.49 0.17
N ASN A 794 -7.51 3.72 -0.33
CA ASN A 794 -8.47 4.33 -1.26
C ASN A 794 -9.94 4.33 -0.80
N ILE A 795 -10.21 4.14 0.49
CA ILE A 795 -11.56 4.05 1.05
C ILE A 795 -12.34 5.31 0.67
N THR A 796 -13.48 5.17 -0.01
CA THR A 796 -14.39 6.31 -0.18
C THR A 796 -15.25 6.49 1.02
N ALA A 797 -15.55 7.72 1.38
CA ALA A 797 -16.59 8.05 2.34
C ALA A 797 -17.03 9.49 2.12
N ALA A 798 -17.91 10.00 2.99
CA ALA A 798 -18.43 11.37 2.91
C ALA A 798 -17.33 12.43 2.73
N LEU A 799 -17.56 13.36 1.80
CA LEU A 799 -16.72 14.53 1.57
C LEU A 799 -17.31 15.76 2.26
N ALA A 800 -16.52 16.40 3.12
CA ALA A 800 -16.93 17.61 3.83
C ALA A 800 -17.02 18.83 2.92
N GLY A 801 -17.91 19.78 3.25
CA GLY A 801 -17.94 21.11 2.65
C GLY A 801 -18.40 21.15 1.19
N ASN A 802 -18.82 20.02 0.62
CA ASN A 802 -19.26 19.94 -0.76
C ASN A 802 -20.68 20.52 -0.91
N ALA A 803 -20.95 21.16 -2.06
CA ALA A 803 -22.29 21.62 -2.40
C ALA A 803 -23.27 20.44 -2.57
N ASN A 804 -22.78 19.31 -3.09
CA ASN A 804 -23.50 18.05 -3.09
C ASN A 804 -23.34 17.35 -1.73
N LEU A 805 -24.39 17.41 -0.91
CA LEU A 805 -24.45 16.81 0.44
C LEU A 805 -24.45 15.28 0.48
N ARG A 806 -24.25 14.64 -0.67
CA ARG A 806 -24.14 13.19 -0.88
C ARG A 806 -22.81 12.80 -1.51
N ALA A 807 -21.87 13.74 -1.64
CA ALA A 807 -20.61 13.53 -2.31
C ALA A 807 -19.68 12.61 -1.50
N GLY A 808 -18.97 11.73 -2.21
CA GLY A 808 -17.91 10.91 -1.65
C GLY A 808 -16.53 11.32 -2.16
N VAL A 809 -15.49 11.07 -1.36
CA VAL A 809 -14.09 11.20 -1.74
C VAL A 809 -13.32 9.97 -1.29
N SER A 810 -12.29 9.54 -2.03
CA SER A 810 -11.37 8.47 -1.60
C SER A 810 -10.22 9.02 -0.79
N MET A 811 -9.92 8.38 0.34
CA MET A 811 -8.77 8.69 1.18
C MET A 811 -8.01 7.40 1.56
N THR A 812 -6.70 7.55 1.78
CA THR A 812 -5.80 6.46 2.15
C THR A 812 -5.10 6.77 3.47
N GLY A 813 -5.09 5.81 4.39
CA GLY A 813 -4.34 5.88 5.63
C GLY A 813 -4.93 5.00 6.73
N THR A 814 -4.18 4.84 7.82
CA THR A 814 -4.67 4.16 9.04
C THR A 814 -5.89 4.85 9.65
N SER A 815 -6.09 6.13 9.38
CA SER A 815 -7.28 6.89 9.72
C SER A 815 -8.57 6.39 9.04
N MET A 816 -8.46 5.69 7.91
CA MET A 816 -9.61 5.05 7.25
C MET A 816 -9.80 3.60 7.72
N ALA A 817 -8.76 2.98 8.28
CA ALA A 817 -8.82 1.62 8.83
C ALA A 817 -9.48 1.56 10.22
N ALA A 818 -9.03 2.41 11.15
CA ALA A 818 -9.56 2.48 12.52
C ALA A 818 -11.10 2.58 12.61
N PRO A 819 -11.81 3.42 11.80
CA PRO A 819 -13.26 3.54 11.90
C PRO A 819 -14.02 2.26 11.50
N HIS A 820 -13.44 1.36 10.71
CA HIS A 820 -14.05 0.05 10.45
C HIS A 820 -14.15 -0.77 11.74
N VAL A 821 -13.08 -0.80 12.54
CA VAL A 821 -13.06 -1.50 13.84
C VAL A 821 -13.97 -0.79 14.85
N THR A 822 -13.96 0.54 14.88
CA THR A 822 -14.85 1.33 15.76
C THR A 822 -16.32 0.99 15.52
N GLY A 823 -16.77 1.00 14.26
CA GLY A 823 -18.16 0.68 13.95
C GLY A 823 -18.50 -0.79 14.20
N ALA A 824 -17.60 -1.73 13.94
CA ALA A 824 -17.81 -3.15 14.29
C ALA A 824 -18.05 -3.34 15.80
N LEU A 825 -17.29 -2.63 16.64
CA LEU A 825 -17.48 -2.65 18.10
C LEU A 825 -18.79 -1.97 18.52
N ALA A 826 -19.23 -0.92 17.83
CA ALA A 826 -20.53 -0.29 18.06
C ALA A 826 -21.69 -1.25 17.74
N LEU A 827 -21.58 -2.09 16.69
CA LEU A 827 -22.58 -3.14 16.41
C LEU A 827 -22.67 -4.15 17.56
N VAL A 828 -21.53 -4.64 18.06
CA VAL A 828 -21.48 -5.57 19.21
C VAL A 828 -22.11 -4.93 20.46
N PHE A 829 -21.76 -3.68 20.74
CA PHE A 829 -22.32 -2.93 21.87
C PHE A 829 -23.82 -2.73 21.78
N SER A 830 -24.33 -2.37 20.59
CA SER A 830 -25.75 -2.18 20.33
C SER A 830 -26.52 -3.47 20.55
N HIS A 831 -26.05 -4.58 19.99
CA HIS A 831 -26.65 -5.89 20.18
C HIS A 831 -26.67 -6.30 21.67
N ARG A 832 -25.55 -6.12 22.37
CA ARG A 832 -25.45 -6.40 23.81
C ARG A 832 -26.40 -5.53 24.64
N ALA A 833 -26.59 -4.26 24.26
CA ALA A 833 -27.50 -3.34 24.94
C ALA A 833 -28.97 -3.77 24.81
N LYS A 834 -29.34 -4.43 23.70
CA LYS A 834 -30.70 -4.98 23.49
C LYS A 834 -30.98 -6.20 24.38
N GLN A 835 -29.95 -6.87 24.89
CA GLN A 835 -30.06 -7.99 25.81
C GLN A 835 -30.24 -7.50 27.27
N ARG A 836 -31.49 -7.30 27.68
CA ARG A 836 -31.82 -6.81 29.04
C ARG A 836 -31.12 -7.63 30.14
N GLY A 837 -30.48 -6.93 31.07
CA GLY A 837 -29.85 -7.51 32.27
C GLY A 837 -28.44 -8.06 32.06
N GLN A 838 -27.90 -8.02 30.84
CA GLN A 838 -26.53 -8.43 30.56
C GLN A 838 -25.55 -7.25 30.70
N PRO A 839 -24.41 -7.40 31.40
CA PRO A 839 -23.40 -6.37 31.45
C PRO A 839 -22.74 -6.18 30.08
N GLN A 840 -22.35 -4.94 29.79
CA GLN A 840 -21.57 -4.60 28.59
C GLN A 840 -20.17 -5.22 28.65
N TYR A 841 -19.56 -5.41 27.48
CA TYR A 841 -18.17 -5.85 27.36
C TYR A 841 -17.20 -4.71 27.69
N ASN A 842 -16.03 -5.04 28.23
CA ASN A 842 -14.95 -4.08 28.43
C ASN A 842 -13.88 -4.15 27.33
N ALA A 843 -12.99 -3.16 27.27
CA ALA A 843 -11.97 -3.06 26.23
C ALA A 843 -11.08 -4.30 26.12
N ARG A 844 -10.76 -4.97 27.23
CA ARG A 844 -9.94 -6.20 27.21
C ARG A 844 -10.66 -7.37 26.57
N GLN A 845 -11.94 -7.57 26.90
CA GLN A 845 -12.77 -8.61 26.28
C GLN A 845 -12.90 -8.38 24.78
N LEU A 846 -13.17 -7.14 24.38
CA LEU A 846 -13.32 -6.76 22.97
C LEU A 846 -12.02 -6.93 22.19
N ARG A 847 -10.89 -6.48 22.73
CA ARG A 847 -9.56 -6.68 22.13
C ARG A 847 -9.24 -8.16 21.96
N SER A 848 -9.50 -8.98 22.99
CA SER A 848 -9.29 -10.43 22.91
C SER A 848 -10.15 -11.08 21.83
N ALA A 849 -11.43 -10.67 21.73
CA ALA A 849 -12.35 -11.19 20.74
C ALA A 849 -11.89 -10.83 19.32
N LEU A 850 -11.56 -9.56 19.06
CA LEU A 850 -11.02 -9.09 17.79
C LEU A 850 -9.80 -9.89 17.33
N ILE A 851 -8.84 -10.11 18.24
CA ILE A 851 -7.63 -10.87 17.95
C ILE A 851 -7.97 -12.33 17.62
N SER A 852 -8.89 -12.94 18.36
CA SER A 852 -9.25 -14.34 18.18
C SER A 852 -10.03 -14.62 16.89
N THR A 853 -10.72 -13.61 16.34
CA THR A 853 -11.53 -13.73 15.13
C THR A 853 -10.85 -13.15 13.89
N ALA A 854 -9.67 -12.53 14.04
CA ALA A 854 -8.96 -11.93 12.91
C ALA A 854 -8.63 -12.98 11.84
N ARG A 855 -8.82 -12.60 10.56
CA ARG A 855 -8.54 -13.46 9.41
C ARG A 855 -7.08 -13.30 8.95
N PHE A 856 -6.61 -14.29 8.19
CA PHE A 856 -5.28 -14.34 7.53
C PHE A 856 -4.06 -14.63 8.42
N SER A 857 -4.08 -14.41 9.74
CA SER A 857 -3.04 -14.94 10.62
C SER A 857 -3.58 -15.35 11.99
N GLY A 858 -3.05 -16.44 12.54
CA GLY A 858 -3.28 -16.84 13.94
C GLY A 858 -2.12 -16.45 14.87
N VAL A 859 -1.14 -15.71 14.34
CA VAL A 859 0.08 -15.28 15.02
C VAL A 859 0.28 -13.79 14.74
N HIS A 860 0.66 -13.04 15.77
CA HIS A 860 0.95 -11.62 15.66
C HIS A 860 2.12 -11.36 14.70
N ASN A 861 1.94 -10.40 13.79
CA ASN A 861 2.96 -9.80 12.96
C ASN A 861 3.02 -8.29 13.23
N PRO A 862 4.22 -7.66 13.35
CA PRO A 862 4.36 -6.23 13.62
C PRO A 862 3.67 -5.27 12.63
N GLY A 863 3.29 -5.75 11.44
CA GLY A 863 2.55 -4.96 10.45
C GLY A 863 1.03 -5.08 10.59
N PRO A 864 0.40 -6.21 10.21
CA PRO A 864 -1.05 -6.37 10.23
C PRO A 864 -1.58 -6.78 11.61
N GLY A 865 -0.74 -6.85 12.64
CA GLY A 865 -1.12 -7.37 13.95
C GLY A 865 -1.46 -8.86 13.86
N HIS A 866 -2.59 -9.25 14.45
CA HIS A 866 -3.11 -10.62 14.37
C HIS A 866 -3.89 -10.90 13.09
N GLY A 867 -3.78 -10.02 12.08
CA GLY A 867 -4.46 -10.18 10.80
C GLY A 867 -5.58 -9.17 10.65
N MET A 868 -6.55 -9.50 9.80
CA MET A 868 -7.55 -8.55 9.35
C MET A 868 -8.86 -8.67 10.13
N LEU A 869 -9.54 -7.54 10.34
CA LEU A 869 -10.90 -7.50 10.88
C LEU A 869 -11.84 -8.50 10.17
N ASP A 870 -12.54 -9.27 11.00
CA ASP A 870 -13.72 -10.04 10.63
C ASP A 870 -14.86 -9.59 11.54
N ALA A 871 -15.66 -8.63 11.06
CA ALA A 871 -16.74 -8.05 11.83
C ALA A 871 -17.83 -9.08 12.13
N LYS A 872 -18.09 -9.99 11.20
CA LYS A 872 -19.07 -11.07 11.39
C LYS A 872 -18.58 -12.12 12.38
N GLY A 873 -17.32 -12.56 12.25
CA GLY A 873 -16.69 -13.47 13.20
C GLY A 873 -16.67 -12.89 14.62
N LEU A 874 -16.29 -11.61 14.76
CA LEU A 874 -16.35 -10.88 16.03
C LEU A 874 -17.77 -10.88 16.61
N PHE A 875 -18.76 -10.52 15.79
CA PHE A 875 -20.15 -10.45 16.21
C PHE A 875 -20.68 -11.82 16.63
N ASP A 876 -20.44 -12.86 15.85
CA ASP A 876 -20.86 -14.23 16.16
C ASP A 876 -20.25 -14.78 17.45
N LEU A 877 -19.02 -14.38 17.78
CA LEU A 877 -18.36 -14.79 19.01
C LEU A 877 -18.99 -14.14 20.26
N LEU A 878 -19.51 -12.92 20.14
CA LEU A 878 -19.96 -12.09 21.26
C LEU A 878 -21.49 -11.92 21.36
N LYS A 879 -22.26 -12.44 20.39
CA LYS A 879 -23.72 -12.30 20.34
C LYS A 879 -24.48 -13.11 21.37
#